data_AF-A0A8C6NY71-F1
#
_entry.id   AF-A0A8C6NY71-F1
#
_cell.length_a   1.000
_cell.length_b   1.000
_cell.length_c   1.000
_cell.angle_alpha   90.00
_cell.angle_beta   90.00
_cell.angle_gamma   90.00
#
_symmetry.space_group_name_H-M   'P 1'
#
loop_
_entity.id
_entity.type
_entity.pdbx_description
1 polymer ?
#
loop_
_entity_poly.entity_id
_entity_poly.type
_entity_poly.pdbx_seq_one_letter_code
_entity_poly.pdbx_strand_id
1 'polypeptide(L)'
;MDFTQHVAQSTHDRGHTLDLVITSGLSTGVSSVVDLAISAHFCVFFNITSINQEETSVRIVIKCHLTPEVAAGFLETFKKIPPINLNAPCDFIFNDFNSRLKSTLDLLAPPKIKKLQPKPASPWSNENLKILKRSCRVMERKWRKYKNTINKQLYTELLKSYNKAVRNSRNNYFSKIISEHKNNPKILFSTITNILGCEFSSLQKTPSDALCEELAAHFRGKVDTIRSNILSSHCHAAPDQSESVCLPEETLDSFVLVEAEIIDKVFTSERPTTCVLDPIPTRFFKQFYDSFRDEILTLMNCSLQTEVFPAAFKRAVVRPLLEKSNLDFNDFNNFRPVSNLPFLSKILEKLVLIQLNDFINHQHVLEKFQSGFRVNHSTKILNDFRTNFDARRVTVLVLLDLSAAFDTVEHTILLTRLKKIGLSGAVHSWFTSYLTDRTFMVSLDTCSSGVHSITCGVPQGSILGPVLFNLYMLPLGSVIRRHGVNFHSYADDTQLYISVSPDVSQPMETLFNCILDIKSWMTENFLQLNQGKTEVLVIGPEAQREKLLPKLQSVSFYPSLQVKNLGVILDSELTFIPHIKNITKIGFYHLKNIARARPILSLANTETLMHAFIICRIDYCNALLSGLPKKSISGLQLLQNSAARVLTKTRKREHITPVLNHCTGSPYVSGSILRFF
;
A
#
# COMPACT_ATOMS: atom_id res chain seq x y z
N MET A 1 -31.74 24.10 -4.88
CA MET A 1 -30.91 23.68 -6.02
C MET A 1 -31.79 23.75 -7.24
N ASP A 2 -31.47 24.61 -8.18
CA ASP A 2 -32.28 24.83 -9.39
C ASP A 2 -31.95 23.73 -10.39
N PHE A 3 -32.79 22.70 -10.37
CA PHE A 3 -32.75 21.59 -11.30
C PHE A 3 -33.85 21.78 -12.34
N THR A 4 -33.48 21.75 -13.62
CA THR A 4 -34.43 21.83 -14.74
C THR A 4 -34.56 20.46 -15.37
N GLN A 5 -35.79 19.95 -15.47
CA GLN A 5 -36.10 18.72 -16.20
C GLN A 5 -36.46 19.07 -17.65
N HIS A 6 -35.98 18.29 -18.62
CA HIS A 6 -36.07 18.60 -20.05
C HIS A 6 -36.96 17.66 -20.88
N VAL A 7 -37.46 16.55 -20.33
CA VAL A 7 -38.31 15.57 -21.05
C VAL A 7 -39.79 15.90 -20.83
N ALA A 8 -40.41 16.53 -21.81
CA ALA A 8 -41.80 16.98 -21.73
C ALA A 8 -42.86 15.97 -22.26
N GLN A 9 -42.42 14.83 -22.82
CA GLN A 9 -43.30 13.86 -23.49
C GLN A 9 -43.16 12.45 -22.90
N SER A 10 -44.17 11.60 -23.14
CA SER A 10 -44.15 10.20 -22.68
C SER A 10 -42.91 9.47 -23.18
N THR A 11 -42.28 8.68 -22.31
CA THR A 11 -41.12 7.85 -22.62
C THR A 11 -41.41 6.36 -22.55
N HIS A 12 -42.69 5.98 -22.40
CA HIS A 12 -43.11 4.59 -22.37
C HIS A 12 -44.33 4.36 -23.28
N ASP A 13 -44.44 3.14 -23.81
CA ASP A 13 -45.58 2.70 -24.66
C ASP A 13 -46.96 2.72 -23.94
N ARG A 14 -46.98 2.93 -22.62
CA ARG A 14 -48.19 3.07 -21.78
C ARG A 14 -48.57 4.53 -21.50
N GLY A 15 -47.88 5.49 -22.12
CA GLY A 15 -48.16 6.91 -21.95
C GLY A 15 -47.50 7.56 -20.70
N HIS A 16 -46.60 6.86 -20.01
CA HIS A 16 -45.91 7.39 -18.83
C HIS A 16 -44.53 7.97 -19.17
N THR A 17 -44.15 9.02 -18.46
CA THR A 17 -42.78 9.57 -18.48
C THR A 17 -41.96 8.95 -17.36
N LEU A 18 -41.14 7.95 -17.68
CA LEU A 18 -40.27 7.24 -16.71
C LEU A 18 -38.80 7.66 -16.84
N ASP A 19 -38.37 8.04 -18.04
CA ASP A 19 -37.01 8.49 -18.31
C ASP A 19 -36.93 10.02 -18.26
N LEU A 20 -36.04 10.56 -17.42
CA LEU A 20 -35.87 12.00 -17.16
C LEU A 20 -34.47 12.47 -17.55
N VAL A 21 -34.38 13.70 -18.05
CA VAL A 21 -33.10 14.42 -18.24
C VAL A 21 -33.18 15.66 -17.36
N ILE A 22 -32.30 15.75 -16.35
CA ILE A 22 -32.30 16.84 -15.36
C ILE A 22 -30.92 17.47 -15.35
N THR A 23 -30.84 18.80 -15.44
CA THR A 23 -29.57 19.55 -15.36
C THR A 23 -29.63 20.65 -14.31
N SER A 24 -28.46 21.06 -13.82
CA SER A 24 -28.26 22.27 -13.01
C SER A 24 -27.03 22.99 -13.56
N GLY A 25 -27.18 24.27 -13.92
CA GLY A 25 -26.09 25.09 -14.47
C GLY A 25 -25.59 24.71 -15.88
N LEU A 26 -26.24 23.76 -16.58
CA LEU A 26 -25.89 23.34 -17.94
C LEU A 26 -27.03 23.60 -18.92
N SER A 27 -26.72 24.24 -20.05
CA SER A 27 -27.63 24.35 -21.20
C SER A 27 -27.77 22.98 -21.88
N THR A 28 -28.99 22.47 -21.90
CA THR A 28 -29.33 21.15 -22.47
C THR A 28 -30.74 21.21 -23.02
N GLY A 29 -31.00 20.46 -24.09
CA GLY A 29 -32.33 20.32 -24.67
C GLY A 29 -32.54 18.92 -25.22
N VAL A 30 -33.73 18.36 -24.95
CA VAL A 30 -34.16 17.07 -25.54
C VAL A 30 -34.46 17.30 -27.01
N SER A 31 -33.72 16.61 -27.88
CA SER A 31 -33.83 16.76 -29.33
C SER A 31 -34.92 15.88 -29.93
N SER A 32 -35.17 14.69 -29.37
CA SER A 32 -36.31 13.85 -29.76
C SER A 32 -36.55 12.73 -28.75
N VAL A 33 -37.78 12.21 -28.70
CA VAL A 33 -38.10 10.92 -28.06
C VAL A 33 -38.66 10.01 -29.15
N VAL A 34 -37.97 8.89 -29.38
CA VAL A 34 -38.25 8.02 -30.53
C VAL A 34 -38.52 6.61 -30.03
N ASP A 35 -39.65 6.03 -30.42
CA ASP A 35 -39.88 4.61 -30.25
C ASP A 35 -38.97 3.82 -31.20
N LEU A 36 -37.98 3.13 -30.63
CA LEU A 36 -37.10 2.25 -31.39
C LEU A 36 -37.70 0.84 -31.56
N ALA A 37 -38.82 0.54 -30.90
CA ALA A 37 -39.51 -0.75 -30.87
C ALA A 37 -38.64 -1.93 -30.35
N ILE A 38 -37.58 -1.61 -29.59
CA ILE A 38 -36.64 -2.56 -28.98
C ILE A 38 -36.96 -2.76 -27.48
N SER A 39 -37.70 -1.83 -26.87
CA SER A 39 -38.05 -1.79 -25.45
C SER A 39 -39.46 -1.20 -25.29
N ALA A 40 -40.08 -1.39 -24.12
CA ALA A 40 -41.29 -0.65 -23.74
C ALA A 40 -41.02 0.84 -23.45
N HIS A 41 -39.73 1.21 -23.34
CA HIS A 41 -39.26 2.58 -23.21
C HIS A 41 -38.84 3.16 -24.57
N PHE A 42 -39.16 4.42 -24.81
CA PHE A 42 -38.73 5.21 -25.96
C PHE A 42 -37.32 5.79 -25.71
N CYS A 43 -36.55 5.95 -26.79
CA CYS A 43 -35.20 6.49 -26.72
C CYS A 43 -35.25 8.02 -26.66
N VAL A 44 -34.73 8.61 -25.59
CA VAL A 44 -34.59 10.05 -25.41
C VAL A 44 -33.24 10.51 -25.95
N PHE A 45 -33.24 11.35 -26.98
CA PHE A 45 -32.07 12.04 -27.50
C PHE A 45 -32.02 13.47 -26.94
N PHE A 46 -30.84 13.94 -26.53
CA PHE A 46 -30.64 15.29 -26.04
C PHE A 46 -29.22 15.75 -26.31
N ASN A 47 -29.03 17.07 -26.39
CA ASN A 47 -27.73 17.69 -26.68
C ASN A 47 -27.24 18.46 -25.44
N ILE A 48 -25.93 18.39 -25.16
CA ILE A 48 -25.26 19.19 -24.13
C ILE A 48 -24.21 20.07 -24.83
N THR A 49 -24.25 21.38 -24.58
CA THR A 49 -23.42 22.37 -25.29
C THR A 49 -22.09 22.72 -24.61
N SER A 50 -21.84 22.28 -23.37
CA SER A 50 -20.64 22.67 -22.60
C SER A 50 -19.96 21.49 -21.92
N ILE A 51 -19.30 20.64 -22.69
CA ILE A 51 -18.25 19.77 -22.14
C ILE A 51 -16.97 20.16 -22.86
N ASN A 52 -16.12 20.94 -22.19
CA ASN A 52 -14.72 21.05 -22.59
C ASN A 52 -14.18 19.62 -22.57
N GLN A 53 -14.03 19.01 -23.74
CA GLN A 53 -13.23 17.80 -23.85
C GLN A 53 -11.80 18.23 -23.56
N GLU A 54 -11.34 17.99 -22.33
CA GLU A 54 -9.90 17.93 -22.11
C GLU A 54 -9.35 16.94 -23.13
N GLU A 55 -8.43 17.42 -23.99
CA GLU A 55 -7.75 16.55 -24.93
C GLU A 55 -7.15 15.38 -24.13
N THR A 56 -7.60 14.16 -24.42
CA THR A 56 -7.05 12.98 -23.77
C THR A 56 -5.54 12.98 -23.99
N SER A 57 -4.78 13.19 -22.91
CA SER A 57 -3.33 13.30 -22.98
C SER A 57 -2.77 12.05 -23.66
N VAL A 58 -2.01 12.25 -24.74
CA VAL A 58 -1.35 11.16 -25.44
C VAL A 58 -0.22 10.66 -24.56
N ARG A 59 -0.43 9.53 -23.88
CA ARG A 59 0.60 8.93 -23.05
C ARG A 59 1.71 8.36 -23.93
N ILE A 60 2.88 8.97 -23.89
CA ILE A 60 4.09 8.47 -24.54
C ILE A 60 4.74 7.45 -23.59
N VAL A 61 5.06 6.26 -24.08
CA VAL A 61 5.76 5.23 -23.29
C VAL A 61 6.94 4.70 -24.10
N ILE A 62 8.10 4.58 -23.46
CA ILE A 62 9.26 3.87 -23.98
C ILE A 62 9.05 2.37 -23.69
N LYS A 63 9.04 1.53 -24.74
CA LYS A 63 8.92 0.08 -24.59
C LYS A 63 10.02 -0.63 -25.38
N CYS A 64 10.66 -1.60 -24.75
CA CYS A 64 11.40 -2.65 -25.43
C CYS A 64 10.46 -3.82 -25.73
N HIS A 65 10.50 -4.37 -26.94
CA HIS A 65 9.70 -5.54 -27.30
C HIS A 65 10.49 -6.81 -26.99
N LEU A 66 10.23 -7.37 -25.81
CA LEU A 66 10.80 -8.65 -25.37
C LEU A 66 9.97 -9.80 -25.95
N THR A 67 10.32 -10.23 -27.16
CA THR A 67 9.69 -11.39 -27.79
C THR A 67 10.42 -12.69 -27.40
N PRO A 68 9.81 -13.87 -27.59
CA PRO A 68 10.51 -15.14 -27.36
C PRO A 68 11.81 -15.29 -28.17
N GLU A 69 11.88 -14.70 -29.37
CA GLU A 69 13.09 -14.69 -30.20
C GLU A 69 14.21 -13.86 -29.56
N VAL A 70 13.87 -12.67 -29.01
CA VAL A 70 14.81 -11.83 -28.25
C VAL A 70 15.33 -12.59 -27.02
N ALA A 71 14.45 -13.32 -26.33
CA ALA A 71 14.84 -14.13 -25.17
C ALA A 71 15.81 -15.25 -25.57
N ALA A 72 15.54 -15.97 -26.67
CA ALA A 72 16.40 -17.05 -27.16
C ALA A 72 17.80 -16.56 -27.54
N GLY A 73 17.91 -15.42 -28.23
CA GLY A 73 19.20 -14.85 -28.65
C GLY A 73 19.98 -14.11 -27.56
N PHE A 74 19.36 -13.84 -26.40
CA PHE A 74 19.95 -13.01 -25.34
C PHE A 74 21.23 -13.64 -24.77
N LEU A 75 21.17 -14.90 -24.34
CA LEU A 75 22.32 -15.58 -23.75
C LEU A 75 23.48 -15.76 -24.74
N GLU A 76 23.18 -16.10 -25.99
CA GLU A 76 24.20 -16.24 -27.03
C GLU A 76 24.93 -14.93 -27.30
N THR A 77 24.20 -13.82 -27.28
CA THR A 77 24.76 -12.49 -27.48
C THR A 77 25.55 -12.03 -26.26
N PHE A 78 25.03 -12.28 -25.05
CA PHE A 78 25.70 -11.93 -23.80
C PHE A 78 27.03 -12.67 -23.61
N LYS A 79 27.08 -13.97 -23.97
CA LYS A 79 28.29 -14.81 -23.88
C LYS A 79 29.41 -14.38 -24.86
N LYS A 80 29.09 -13.64 -25.92
CA LYS A 80 30.10 -13.08 -26.84
C LYS A 80 30.84 -11.89 -26.22
N ILE A 81 30.26 -11.26 -25.20
CA ILE A 81 30.87 -10.15 -24.49
C ILE A 81 31.84 -10.74 -23.45
N PRO A 82 33.09 -10.24 -23.35
CA PRO A 82 34.09 -10.77 -22.43
C PRO A 82 33.56 -10.88 -20.98
N PRO A 83 33.98 -11.91 -20.23
CA PRO A 83 33.59 -12.07 -18.84
C PRO A 83 34.17 -10.94 -17.98
N ILE A 84 33.57 -10.74 -16.80
CA ILE A 84 33.95 -9.71 -15.85
C ILE A 84 35.41 -9.88 -15.42
N ASN A 85 36.17 -8.80 -15.38
CA ASN A 85 37.49 -8.79 -14.74
C ASN A 85 37.32 -8.75 -13.21
N LEU A 86 37.45 -9.90 -12.56
CA LEU A 86 37.24 -10.06 -11.11
C LEU A 86 38.30 -9.38 -10.25
N ASN A 87 39.43 -8.94 -10.83
CA ASN A 87 40.48 -8.22 -10.12
C ASN A 87 40.26 -6.71 -10.11
N ALA A 88 39.18 -6.21 -10.72
CA ALA A 88 38.86 -4.79 -10.76
C ALA A 88 38.18 -4.32 -9.45
N PRO A 89 38.14 -3.01 -9.18
CA PRO A 89 37.39 -2.48 -8.03
C PRO A 89 35.91 -2.88 -8.07
N CYS A 90 35.29 -3.06 -6.91
CA CYS A 90 33.88 -3.48 -6.77
C CYS A 90 32.93 -2.67 -7.68
N ASP A 91 33.01 -1.34 -7.67
CA ASP A 91 32.18 -0.49 -8.53
C ASP A 91 32.35 -0.75 -10.03
N PHE A 92 33.57 -1.06 -10.47
CA PHE A 92 33.83 -1.41 -11.86
C PHE A 92 33.14 -2.72 -12.24
N ILE A 93 33.25 -3.75 -11.39
CA ILE A 93 32.64 -5.07 -11.60
C ILE A 93 31.11 -4.95 -11.74
N PHE A 94 30.46 -4.17 -10.86
CA PHE A 94 29.01 -3.93 -10.94
C PHE A 94 28.62 -3.10 -12.18
N ASN A 95 29.40 -2.08 -12.55
CA ASN A 95 29.12 -1.25 -13.72
C ASN A 95 29.32 -2.01 -15.04
N ASP A 96 30.35 -2.85 -15.11
CA ASP A 96 30.62 -3.71 -16.26
C ASP A 96 29.46 -4.69 -16.48
N PHE A 97 29.05 -5.42 -15.43
CA PHE A 97 27.92 -6.34 -15.50
C PHE A 97 26.63 -5.65 -15.95
N ASN A 98 26.29 -4.52 -15.36
CA ASN A 98 25.12 -3.73 -15.76
C ASN A 98 25.21 -3.25 -17.22
N SER A 99 26.40 -2.81 -17.66
CA SER A 99 26.63 -2.35 -19.02
C SER A 99 26.52 -3.48 -20.05
N ARG A 100 27.03 -4.68 -19.73
CA ARG A 100 26.91 -5.89 -20.57
C ARG A 100 25.45 -6.31 -20.73
N LEU A 101 24.68 -6.32 -19.65
CA LEU A 101 23.24 -6.64 -19.70
C LEU A 101 22.47 -5.63 -20.55
N LYS A 102 22.72 -4.34 -20.34
CA LYS A 102 22.04 -3.26 -21.05
C LYS A 102 22.39 -3.26 -22.54
N SER A 103 23.68 -3.35 -22.88
CA SER A 103 24.14 -3.35 -24.29
C SER A 103 23.61 -4.56 -25.06
N THR A 104 23.56 -5.74 -24.43
CA THR A 104 22.96 -6.94 -25.01
C THR A 104 21.48 -6.72 -25.31
N LEU A 105 20.73 -6.12 -24.37
CA LEU A 105 19.31 -5.84 -24.58
C LEU A 105 19.09 -4.78 -25.65
N ASP A 106 19.84 -3.69 -25.63
CA ASP A 106 19.73 -2.59 -26.60
C ASP A 106 20.04 -3.07 -28.03
N LEU A 107 20.96 -4.03 -28.18
CA LEU A 107 21.28 -4.66 -29.46
C LEU A 107 20.12 -5.51 -30.01
N LEU A 108 19.46 -6.29 -29.14
CA LEU A 108 18.41 -7.24 -29.56
C LEU A 108 17.02 -6.62 -29.60
N ALA A 109 16.74 -5.65 -28.74
CA ALA A 109 15.43 -5.04 -28.56
C ALA A 109 15.55 -3.54 -28.21
N PRO A 110 15.97 -2.69 -29.16
CA PRO A 110 16.19 -1.27 -28.92
C PRO A 110 14.91 -0.57 -28.42
N PRO A 111 15.04 0.42 -27.52
CA PRO A 111 13.90 1.13 -26.97
C PRO A 111 13.12 1.86 -28.06
N LYS A 112 11.80 1.61 -28.13
CA LYS A 112 10.90 2.30 -29.08
C LYS A 112 9.91 3.19 -28.33
N ILE A 113 9.77 4.43 -28.78
CA ILE A 113 8.79 5.38 -28.28
C ILE A 113 7.43 5.05 -28.91
N LYS A 114 6.42 4.76 -28.08
CA LYS A 114 5.05 4.48 -28.53
C LYS A 114 4.07 5.48 -27.92
N LYS A 115 3.33 6.19 -28.79
CA LYS A 115 2.16 6.97 -28.42
C LYS A 115 1.00 6.01 -28.14
N LEU A 116 0.55 5.92 -26.90
CA LEU A 116 -0.63 5.15 -26.53
C LEU A 116 -1.86 6.03 -26.70
N GLN A 117 -2.73 5.65 -27.64
CA GLN A 117 -4.09 6.16 -27.70
C GLN A 117 -4.96 5.35 -26.74
N PRO A 118 -5.76 5.99 -25.87
CA PRO A 118 -6.70 5.29 -25.00
C PRO A 118 -7.83 4.72 -25.86
N LYS A 119 -7.64 3.51 -26.40
CA LYS A 119 -8.76 2.73 -26.94
C LYS A 119 -9.38 1.95 -25.79
N PRO A 120 -10.70 2.08 -25.53
CA PRO A 120 -11.42 1.13 -24.71
C PRO A 120 -11.52 -0.18 -25.51
N ALA A 121 -10.43 -0.94 -25.56
CA ALA A 121 -10.46 -2.29 -26.09
C ALA A 121 -11.30 -3.12 -25.11
N SER A 122 -12.44 -3.64 -25.57
CA SER A 122 -13.20 -4.66 -24.83
C SER A 122 -12.35 -5.94 -24.83
N PRO A 123 -11.62 -6.27 -23.74
CA PRO A 123 -10.60 -7.32 -23.78
C PRO A 123 -11.22 -8.72 -23.94
N TRP A 124 -12.50 -8.85 -23.64
CA TRP A 124 -13.31 -10.05 -23.82
C TRP A 124 -13.88 -10.22 -25.25
N SER A 125 -13.56 -9.34 -26.20
CA SER A 125 -14.04 -9.43 -27.58
C SER A 125 -13.32 -10.57 -28.33
N ASN A 126 -14.08 -11.50 -28.91
CA ASN A 126 -13.57 -12.62 -29.70
C ASN A 126 -14.37 -12.79 -31.01
N GLU A 127 -13.91 -13.65 -31.91
CA GLU A 127 -14.51 -13.81 -33.24
C GLU A 127 -15.96 -14.31 -33.19
N ASN A 128 -16.27 -15.22 -32.26
CA ASN A 128 -17.64 -15.71 -32.04
C ASN A 128 -18.61 -14.57 -31.66
N LEU A 129 -18.19 -13.65 -30.78
CA LEU A 129 -18.99 -12.47 -30.45
C LEU A 129 -19.25 -11.57 -31.66
N LYS A 130 -18.26 -11.40 -32.55
CA LYS A 130 -18.43 -10.61 -33.77
C LYS A 130 -19.42 -11.26 -34.71
N ILE A 131 -19.37 -12.58 -34.88
CA ILE A 131 -20.30 -13.36 -35.71
C ILE A 131 -21.73 -13.20 -35.19
N LEU A 132 -21.96 -13.46 -33.89
CA LEU A 132 -23.29 -13.32 -33.28
C LEU A 132 -23.82 -11.87 -33.39
N LYS A 133 -22.96 -10.87 -33.20
CA LYS A 133 -23.33 -9.45 -33.37
C LYS A 133 -23.73 -9.16 -34.82
N ARG A 134 -23.00 -9.67 -35.82
CA ARG A 134 -23.34 -9.53 -37.24
C ARG A 134 -24.69 -10.17 -37.53
N SER A 135 -24.94 -11.39 -37.07
CA SER A 135 -26.22 -12.09 -37.24
C SER A 135 -27.38 -11.32 -36.60
N CYS A 136 -27.20 -10.77 -35.40
CA CYS A 136 -28.17 -9.89 -34.77
C CYS A 136 -28.50 -8.67 -35.65
N ARG A 137 -27.48 -7.98 -36.19
CA ARG A 137 -27.66 -6.80 -37.05
C ARG A 137 -28.35 -7.15 -38.37
N VAL A 138 -28.05 -8.30 -38.96
CA VAL A 138 -28.72 -8.76 -40.19
C VAL A 138 -30.21 -8.97 -39.94
N MET A 139 -30.57 -9.66 -38.86
CA MET A 139 -31.99 -9.90 -38.52
C MET A 139 -32.70 -8.63 -38.07
N GLU A 140 -32.02 -7.74 -37.34
CA GLU A 140 -32.54 -6.40 -36.99
C GLU A 140 -32.91 -5.61 -38.25
N ARG A 141 -32.03 -5.58 -39.26
CA ARG A 141 -32.30 -4.89 -40.54
C ARG A 141 -33.47 -5.52 -41.30
N LYS A 142 -33.56 -6.86 -41.34
CA LYS A 142 -34.70 -7.56 -41.96
C LYS A 142 -36.01 -7.23 -41.25
N TRP A 143 -36.03 -7.25 -39.92
CA TRP A 143 -37.21 -6.86 -39.16
C TRP A 143 -37.59 -5.38 -39.40
N ARG A 144 -36.63 -4.45 -39.38
CA ARG A 144 -36.89 -3.03 -39.67
C ARG A 144 -37.46 -2.80 -41.09
N LYS A 145 -37.00 -3.58 -42.08
CA LYS A 145 -37.46 -3.48 -43.48
C LYS A 145 -38.86 -4.08 -43.69
N TYR A 146 -39.13 -5.26 -43.14
CA TYR A 146 -40.33 -6.03 -43.45
C TYR A 146 -41.40 -6.01 -42.35
N LYS A 147 -41.08 -5.51 -41.14
CA LYS A 147 -41.96 -5.39 -39.97
C LYS A 147 -42.75 -6.66 -39.59
N ASN A 148 -42.28 -7.84 -39.97
CA ASN A 148 -42.95 -9.11 -39.68
C ASN A 148 -42.59 -9.69 -38.30
N THR A 149 -43.53 -10.44 -37.72
CA THR A 149 -43.40 -11.04 -36.38
C THR A 149 -42.29 -12.10 -36.31
N ILE A 150 -42.09 -12.86 -37.40
CA ILE A 150 -41.07 -13.91 -37.49
C ILE A 150 -39.66 -13.32 -37.37
N ASN A 151 -39.33 -12.24 -38.09
CA ASN A 151 -37.99 -11.64 -37.95
C ASN A 151 -37.80 -10.99 -36.58
N LYS A 152 -38.87 -10.48 -35.95
CA LYS A 152 -38.82 -9.93 -34.58
C LYS A 152 -38.48 -11.03 -33.55
N GLN A 153 -39.09 -12.20 -33.66
CA GLN A 153 -38.79 -13.35 -32.80
C GLN A 153 -37.35 -13.83 -32.98
N LEU A 154 -36.91 -14.06 -34.23
CA LEU A 154 -35.54 -14.48 -34.53
C LEU A 154 -34.49 -13.46 -34.09
N TYR A 155 -34.73 -12.16 -34.29
CA TYR A 155 -33.87 -11.11 -33.74
C TYR A 155 -33.78 -11.18 -32.23
N THR A 156 -34.92 -11.36 -31.54
CA THR A 156 -34.96 -11.44 -30.07
C THR A 156 -34.18 -12.64 -29.53
N GLU A 157 -34.28 -13.81 -30.19
CA GLU A 157 -33.52 -15.02 -29.82
C GLU A 157 -32.02 -14.88 -30.07
N LEU A 158 -31.63 -14.31 -31.21
CA LEU A 158 -30.23 -14.03 -31.50
C LEU A 158 -29.66 -13.00 -30.52
N LEU A 159 -30.44 -11.98 -30.15
CA LEU A 159 -30.04 -10.98 -29.17
C LEU A 159 -29.84 -11.62 -27.78
N LYS A 160 -30.74 -12.53 -27.36
CA LYS A 160 -30.57 -13.32 -26.12
C LYS A 160 -29.28 -14.15 -26.17
N SER A 161 -29.02 -14.81 -27.29
CA SER A 161 -27.83 -15.65 -27.50
C SER A 161 -26.54 -14.84 -27.50
N TYR A 162 -26.52 -13.70 -28.20
CA TYR A 162 -25.41 -12.75 -28.19
C TYR A 162 -25.14 -12.21 -26.78
N ASN A 163 -26.18 -11.78 -26.06
CA ASN A 163 -26.05 -11.30 -24.69
C ASN A 163 -25.51 -12.39 -23.74
N LYS A 164 -25.94 -13.64 -23.91
CA LYS A 164 -25.40 -14.79 -23.17
C LYS A 164 -23.91 -15.02 -23.48
N ALA A 165 -23.52 -14.99 -24.75
CA ALA A 165 -22.14 -15.15 -25.17
C ALA A 165 -21.23 -14.02 -24.66
N VAL A 166 -21.70 -12.77 -24.67
CA VAL A 166 -20.98 -11.61 -24.12
C VAL A 166 -20.76 -11.79 -22.62
N ARG A 167 -21.79 -12.21 -21.87
CA ARG A 167 -21.68 -12.51 -20.44
C ARG A 167 -20.65 -13.62 -20.21
N ASN A 168 -20.72 -14.73 -20.93
CA ASN A 168 -19.76 -15.83 -20.78
C ASN A 168 -18.31 -15.39 -21.07
N SER A 169 -18.09 -14.61 -22.13
CA SER A 169 -16.76 -14.12 -22.49
C SER A 169 -16.19 -13.17 -21.43
N ARG A 170 -17.03 -12.28 -20.87
CA ARG A 170 -16.67 -11.43 -19.73
C ARG A 170 -16.35 -12.25 -18.48
N ASN A 171 -17.20 -13.23 -18.17
CA ASN A 171 -17.01 -14.12 -17.02
C ASN A 171 -15.67 -14.84 -17.13
N ASN A 172 -15.36 -15.43 -18.29
CA ASN A 172 -14.11 -16.15 -18.51
C ASN A 172 -12.89 -15.22 -18.37
N TYR A 173 -12.95 -14.03 -18.95
CA TYR A 173 -11.88 -13.03 -18.85
C TYR A 173 -11.59 -12.64 -17.39
N PHE A 174 -12.62 -12.23 -16.64
CA PHE A 174 -12.42 -11.84 -15.24
C PHE A 174 -12.10 -13.04 -14.34
N SER A 175 -12.62 -14.24 -14.65
CA SER A 175 -12.26 -15.47 -13.92
C SER A 175 -10.79 -15.79 -14.03
N LYS A 176 -10.22 -15.65 -15.23
CA LYS A 176 -8.80 -15.86 -15.45
C LYS A 176 -7.97 -14.90 -14.59
N ILE A 177 -8.28 -13.60 -14.63
CA ILE A 177 -7.56 -12.59 -13.84
C ILE A 177 -7.67 -12.87 -12.33
N ILE A 178 -8.86 -13.16 -11.83
CA ILE A 178 -9.10 -13.39 -10.40
C ILE A 178 -8.42 -14.67 -9.92
N SER A 179 -8.50 -15.76 -10.69
CA SER A 179 -7.87 -17.04 -10.33
C SER A 179 -6.34 -16.97 -10.34
N GLU A 180 -5.75 -16.31 -11.35
CA GLU A 180 -4.30 -16.09 -11.44
C GLU A 180 -3.77 -15.19 -10.31
N HIS A 181 -4.60 -14.26 -9.81
CA HIS A 181 -4.19 -13.25 -8.82
C HIS A 181 -4.93 -13.36 -7.48
N LYS A 182 -5.40 -14.56 -7.10
CA LYS A 182 -6.16 -14.80 -5.86
C LYS A 182 -5.46 -14.30 -4.59
N ASN A 183 -4.12 -14.34 -4.58
CA ASN A 183 -3.29 -13.91 -3.46
C ASN A 183 -2.80 -12.45 -3.59
N ASN A 184 -3.32 -11.67 -4.55
CA ASN A 184 -2.90 -10.29 -4.76
C ASN A 184 -4.11 -9.33 -4.68
N PRO A 185 -4.46 -8.86 -3.46
CA PRO A 185 -5.60 -7.97 -3.24
C PRO A 185 -5.56 -6.68 -4.06
N LYS A 186 -4.37 -6.16 -4.39
CA LYS A 186 -4.23 -4.93 -5.20
C LYS A 186 -4.77 -5.14 -6.62
N ILE A 187 -4.41 -6.28 -7.24
CA ILE A 187 -4.89 -6.63 -8.58
C ILE A 187 -6.38 -6.97 -8.55
N LEU A 188 -6.85 -7.66 -7.52
CA LEU A 188 -8.28 -7.92 -7.35
C LEU A 188 -9.07 -6.61 -7.20
N PHE A 189 -8.52 -5.63 -6.48
CA PHE A 189 -9.17 -4.35 -6.25
C PHE A 189 -9.25 -3.55 -7.54
N SER A 190 -8.13 -3.41 -8.27
CA SER A 190 -8.13 -2.73 -9.57
C SER A 190 -9.06 -3.42 -10.56
N THR A 191 -9.13 -4.76 -10.55
CA THR A 191 -10.04 -5.53 -11.40
C THR A 191 -11.51 -5.22 -11.10
N ILE A 192 -11.92 -5.18 -9.83
CA ILE A 192 -13.30 -4.78 -9.46
C ILE A 192 -13.58 -3.33 -9.86
N THR A 193 -12.65 -2.41 -9.59
CA THR A 193 -12.81 -1.00 -9.92
C THR A 193 -13.00 -0.80 -11.43
N ASN A 194 -12.21 -1.52 -12.24
CA ASN A 194 -12.33 -1.55 -13.70
C ASN A 194 -13.67 -2.15 -14.16
N ILE A 195 -14.15 -3.22 -13.52
CA ILE A 195 -15.46 -3.83 -13.82
C ILE A 195 -16.59 -2.81 -13.64
N LEU A 196 -16.50 -1.98 -12.60
CA LEU A 196 -17.56 -1.05 -12.22
C LEU A 196 -17.54 0.25 -13.03
N GLY A 197 -16.53 0.46 -13.87
CA GLY A 197 -16.29 1.72 -14.57
C GLY A 197 -16.06 2.87 -13.60
N CYS A 198 -15.72 2.58 -12.34
CA CYS A 198 -15.34 3.57 -11.35
C CYS A 198 -13.87 3.92 -11.55
N GLU A 199 -13.50 4.37 -12.75
CA GLU A 199 -12.35 5.26 -12.82
C GLU A 199 -12.80 6.52 -12.09
N PHE A 200 -12.38 6.67 -10.82
CA PHE A 200 -12.13 8.01 -10.36
C PHE A 200 -11.14 8.56 -11.37
N SER A 201 -11.62 9.43 -12.25
CA SER A 201 -10.78 10.40 -12.94
C SER A 201 -10.09 11.18 -11.83
N SER A 202 -9.04 10.60 -11.25
CA SER A 202 -8.02 11.37 -10.56
C SER A 202 -7.58 12.35 -11.63
N LEU A 203 -7.88 13.63 -11.44
CA LEU A 203 -7.19 14.72 -12.10
C LEU A 203 -5.69 14.53 -11.82
N GLN A 204 -5.06 13.63 -12.56
CA GLN A 204 -3.61 13.49 -12.57
C GLN A 204 -3.16 14.71 -13.36
N LYS A 205 -2.47 15.64 -12.69
CA LYS A 205 -1.62 16.59 -13.40
C LYS A 205 -0.81 15.79 -14.41
N THR A 206 -0.78 16.24 -15.65
CA THR A 206 0.04 15.61 -16.68
C THR A 206 1.48 15.57 -16.16
N PRO A 207 2.12 14.38 -16.10
CA PRO A 207 3.50 14.27 -15.66
C PRO A 207 4.38 15.20 -16.49
N SER A 208 5.22 15.99 -15.83
CA SER A 208 6.21 16.86 -16.45
C SER A 208 7.51 16.80 -15.63
N ASP A 209 8.63 17.09 -16.28
CA ASP A 209 9.93 17.15 -15.58
C ASP A 209 9.92 18.26 -14.53
N ALA A 210 9.26 19.40 -14.81
CA ALA A 210 9.06 20.49 -13.85
C ALA A 210 8.29 20.04 -12.59
N LEU A 211 7.20 19.27 -12.75
CA LEU A 211 6.46 18.73 -11.61
C LEU A 211 7.33 17.76 -10.78
N CYS A 212 8.16 16.95 -11.45
CA CYS A 212 9.09 16.06 -10.75
C CYS A 212 10.11 16.86 -9.93
N GLU A 213 10.63 17.96 -10.49
CA GLU A 213 11.57 18.86 -9.80
C GLU A 213 10.90 19.57 -8.61
N GLU A 214 9.67 20.08 -8.76
CA GLU A 214 8.89 20.68 -7.67
C GLU A 214 8.67 19.69 -6.51
N LEU A 215 8.32 18.44 -6.81
CA LEU A 215 8.16 17.39 -5.81
C LEU A 215 9.49 17.04 -5.14
N ALA A 216 10.59 16.97 -5.90
CA ALA A 216 11.92 16.73 -5.36
C ALA A 216 12.36 17.86 -4.41
N ALA A 217 12.12 19.12 -4.79
CA ALA A 217 12.37 20.29 -3.96
C ALA A 217 11.50 20.28 -2.69
N HIS A 218 10.22 19.90 -2.80
CA HIS A 218 9.34 19.78 -1.64
C HIS A 218 9.82 18.73 -0.64
N PHE A 219 10.15 17.51 -1.09
CA PHE A 219 10.62 16.46 -0.18
C PHE A 219 11.92 16.83 0.51
N ARG A 220 12.87 17.46 -0.21
CA ARG A 220 14.12 17.94 0.39
C ARG A 220 13.87 19.09 1.37
N GLY A 221 13.13 20.11 0.94
CA GLY A 221 12.82 21.29 1.74
C GLY A 221 12.09 20.93 3.04
N LYS A 222 11.24 19.90 3.03
CA LYS A 222 10.61 19.35 4.24
C LYS A 222 11.64 18.83 5.24
N VAL A 223 12.60 18.03 4.80
CA VAL A 223 13.66 17.48 5.67
C VAL A 223 14.58 18.60 6.16
N ASP A 224 14.97 19.52 5.27
CA ASP A 224 15.84 20.65 5.62
C ASP A 224 15.18 21.55 6.67
N THR A 225 13.87 21.83 6.53
CA THR A 225 13.09 22.62 7.49
C THR A 225 13.02 21.94 8.86
N ILE A 226 12.79 20.62 8.90
CA ILE A 226 12.79 19.86 10.16
C ILE A 226 14.14 19.99 10.84
N ARG A 227 15.23 19.79 10.09
CA ARG A 227 16.59 19.86 10.63
C ARG A 227 16.98 21.26 11.08
N SER A 228 16.63 22.30 10.31
CA SER A 228 16.91 23.69 10.70
C SER A 228 16.17 24.09 11.98
N ASN A 229 14.93 23.63 12.15
CA ASN A 229 14.15 23.86 13.38
C ASN A 229 14.72 23.14 14.60
N ILE A 230 15.26 21.94 14.40
CA ILE A 230 15.96 21.20 15.44
C ILE A 230 17.26 21.93 15.82
N LEU A 231 18.07 22.34 14.84
CA LEU A 231 19.33 23.04 15.07
C LEU A 231 19.13 24.40 15.74
N SER A 232 18.12 25.17 15.36
CA SER A 232 17.81 26.45 16.01
C SER A 232 17.38 26.28 17.47
N SER A 233 16.79 25.12 17.81
CA SER A 233 16.43 24.78 19.19
C SER A 233 17.65 24.35 20.03
N HIS A 234 18.75 23.92 19.41
CA HIS A 234 19.98 23.45 20.07
C HIS A 234 20.94 24.57 20.51
N CYS A 235 20.71 25.83 20.10
CA CYS A 235 21.59 26.97 20.43
C CYS A 235 21.71 27.25 21.96
N HIS A 236 21.05 26.48 22.82
CA HIS A 236 21.04 26.65 24.27
C HIS A 236 21.50 25.42 25.07
N ALA A 237 21.91 24.31 24.44
CA ALA A 237 22.41 23.13 25.15
C ALA A 237 23.89 22.88 24.83
N ALA A 238 24.74 22.94 25.86
CA ALA A 238 26.13 22.53 25.75
C ALA A 238 26.20 21.03 25.38
N PRO A 239 27.17 20.60 24.55
CA PRO A 239 27.34 19.19 24.23
C PRO A 239 27.75 18.46 25.50
N ASP A 240 26.84 17.65 26.05
CA ASP A 240 27.17 16.81 27.20
C ASP A 240 28.06 15.63 26.77
N GLN A 241 28.92 15.27 27.71
CA GLN A 241 30.21 14.63 27.49
C GLN A 241 30.12 13.20 26.93
N SER A 242 31.17 12.84 26.17
CA SER A 242 31.58 11.50 25.77
C SER A 242 31.07 10.37 26.67
N GLU A 243 29.99 9.69 26.26
CA GLU A 243 29.68 8.36 26.77
C GLU A 243 30.83 7.42 26.37
N SER A 244 31.58 6.95 27.37
CA SER A 244 32.56 5.87 27.24
C SER A 244 31.98 4.72 26.42
N VAL A 245 32.61 4.41 25.27
CA VAL A 245 32.23 3.29 24.41
C VAL A 245 32.64 1.99 25.10
N CYS A 246 31.73 1.40 25.88
CA CYS A 246 31.88 0.02 26.32
C CYS A 246 31.51 -0.87 25.12
N LEU A 247 32.51 -1.46 24.46
CA LEU A 247 32.30 -2.38 23.36
C LEU A 247 31.70 -3.69 23.91
N PRO A 248 30.71 -4.29 23.24
CA PRO A 248 30.22 -5.61 23.61
C PRO A 248 31.33 -6.67 23.53
N GLU A 249 31.22 -7.73 24.33
CA GLU A 249 32.16 -8.87 24.31
C GLU A 249 32.13 -9.64 22.98
N GLU A 250 30.96 -9.70 22.32
CA GLU A 250 30.79 -10.32 21.00
C GLU A 250 30.51 -9.27 19.93
N THR A 251 31.31 -9.26 18.88
CA THR A 251 31.18 -8.34 17.74
C THR A 251 30.99 -9.08 16.43
N LEU A 252 30.25 -8.47 15.50
CA LEU A 252 30.23 -8.88 14.10
C LEU A 252 31.22 -7.98 13.36
N ASP A 253 32.41 -8.50 13.13
CA ASP A 253 33.55 -7.79 12.53
C ASP A 253 33.62 -7.95 11.01
N SER A 254 33.07 -9.05 10.47
CA SER A 254 33.13 -9.43 9.07
C SER A 254 31.85 -10.12 8.62
N PHE A 255 31.52 -10.02 7.33
CA PHE A 255 30.42 -10.77 6.74
C PHE A 255 30.89 -12.17 6.32
N VAL A 256 30.04 -13.16 6.53
CA VAL A 256 30.23 -14.49 5.96
C VAL A 256 29.96 -14.42 4.46
N LEU A 257 30.84 -15.03 3.66
CA LEU A 257 30.63 -15.12 2.22
C LEU A 257 29.38 -15.93 1.94
N VAL A 258 28.57 -15.41 1.01
CA VAL A 258 27.30 -16.00 0.64
C VAL A 258 27.57 -17.27 -0.14
N GLU A 259 26.88 -18.33 0.26
CA GLU A 259 26.83 -19.58 -0.47
C GLU A 259 25.74 -19.55 -1.53
N ALA A 260 25.93 -20.41 -2.53
CA ALA A 260 25.11 -20.42 -3.70
C ALA A 260 23.64 -20.80 -3.39
N GLU A 261 23.40 -21.66 -2.40
CA GLU A 261 22.03 -22.01 -1.95
C GLU A 261 21.27 -20.81 -1.32
N ILE A 262 21.98 -19.95 -0.59
CA ILE A 262 21.38 -18.77 0.03
C ILE A 262 20.97 -17.77 -1.06
N ILE A 263 21.82 -17.58 -2.08
CA ILE A 263 21.47 -16.68 -3.19
C ILE A 263 20.25 -17.18 -3.96
N ASP A 264 20.11 -18.49 -4.15
CA ASP A 264 18.97 -19.10 -4.85
C ASP A 264 17.67 -18.81 -4.11
N LYS A 265 17.68 -18.99 -2.78
CA LYS A 265 16.54 -18.70 -1.89
C LYS A 265 16.16 -17.23 -1.95
N VAL A 266 17.12 -16.33 -1.78
CA VAL A 266 16.89 -14.88 -1.79
C VAL A 266 16.36 -14.43 -3.15
N PHE A 267 17.04 -14.80 -4.23
CA PHE A 267 16.67 -14.41 -5.59
C PHE A 267 15.28 -14.89 -5.96
N THR A 268 14.93 -16.14 -5.62
CA THR A 268 13.59 -16.70 -5.90
C THR A 268 12.49 -15.96 -5.12
N SER A 269 12.72 -15.69 -3.84
CA SER A 269 11.75 -15.05 -2.94
C SER A 269 11.43 -13.59 -3.30
N GLU A 270 12.41 -12.87 -3.86
CA GLU A 270 12.27 -11.44 -4.11
C GLU A 270 11.33 -11.11 -5.28
N ARG A 271 10.49 -10.10 -5.09
CA ARG A 271 9.49 -9.71 -6.11
C ARG A 271 10.19 -9.12 -7.34
N PRO A 272 9.76 -9.47 -8.57
CA PRO A 272 10.38 -8.97 -9.79
C PRO A 272 9.90 -7.53 -10.11
N THR A 273 10.21 -6.59 -9.23
CA THR A 273 9.88 -5.17 -9.38
C THR A 273 11.01 -4.41 -10.08
N THR A 274 10.73 -3.96 -11.30
CA THR A 274 11.68 -3.21 -12.12
C THR A 274 11.84 -1.77 -11.64
N CYS A 275 13.09 -1.39 -11.43
CA CYS A 275 13.55 -0.01 -11.32
C CYS A 275 13.94 0.53 -12.69
N VAL A 276 13.78 1.85 -12.90
CA VAL A 276 14.25 2.53 -14.13
C VAL A 276 15.78 2.47 -14.26
N LEU A 277 16.48 2.28 -13.14
CA LEU A 277 17.93 2.10 -13.10
C LEU A 277 18.37 0.66 -13.32
N ASP A 278 17.46 -0.31 -13.39
CA ASP A 278 17.83 -1.69 -13.72
C ASP A 278 18.30 -1.75 -15.18
N PRO A 279 19.37 -2.49 -15.50
CA PRO A 279 19.91 -2.56 -16.86
C PRO A 279 18.92 -3.22 -17.83
N ILE A 280 18.11 -4.16 -17.33
CA ILE A 280 17.08 -4.86 -18.08
C ILE A 280 15.85 -5.10 -17.18
N PRO A 281 14.65 -5.33 -17.74
CA PRO A 281 13.46 -5.60 -16.93
C PRO A 281 13.64 -6.81 -16.01
N THR A 282 13.38 -6.66 -14.70
CA THR A 282 13.64 -7.71 -13.70
C THR A 282 12.99 -9.05 -14.04
N ARG A 283 11.74 -9.06 -14.55
CA ARG A 283 11.08 -10.31 -14.96
C ARG A 283 11.84 -11.06 -16.05
N PHE A 284 12.45 -10.32 -16.99
CA PHE A 284 13.28 -10.88 -18.04
C PHE A 284 14.62 -11.36 -17.47
N PHE A 285 15.25 -10.57 -16.60
CA PHE A 285 16.46 -10.98 -15.89
C PHE A 285 16.30 -12.29 -15.12
N LYS A 286 15.19 -12.45 -14.37
CA LYS A 286 14.93 -13.69 -13.60
C LYS A 286 14.75 -14.94 -14.49
N GLN A 287 14.44 -14.81 -15.78
CA GLN A 287 14.35 -15.98 -16.69
C GLN A 287 15.71 -16.62 -16.96
N PHE A 288 16.78 -15.85 -16.81
CA PHE A 288 18.16 -16.26 -17.09
C PHE A 288 18.99 -16.40 -15.82
N TYR A 289 18.34 -16.48 -14.67
CA TYR A 289 19.02 -16.52 -13.37
C TYR A 289 20.07 -17.62 -13.32
N ASP A 290 19.72 -18.84 -13.74
CA ASP A 290 20.64 -19.99 -13.73
C ASP A 290 21.93 -19.73 -14.53
N SER A 291 21.85 -18.90 -15.58
CA SER A 291 23.02 -18.52 -16.40
C SER A 291 23.86 -17.41 -15.78
N PHE A 292 23.28 -16.59 -14.91
CA PHE A 292 23.96 -15.47 -14.24
C PHE A 292 24.31 -15.76 -12.79
N ARG A 293 23.89 -16.90 -12.25
CA ARG A 293 23.97 -17.25 -10.83
C ARG A 293 25.37 -17.05 -10.26
N ASP A 294 26.39 -17.59 -10.92
CA ASP A 294 27.78 -17.53 -10.44
C ASP A 294 28.37 -16.13 -10.57
N GLU A 295 28.04 -15.38 -11.63
CA GLU A 295 28.42 -13.97 -11.79
C GLU A 295 27.77 -13.10 -10.69
N ILE A 296 26.49 -13.31 -10.40
CA ILE A 296 25.77 -12.59 -9.32
C ILE A 296 26.37 -12.96 -7.96
N LEU A 297 26.66 -14.24 -7.70
CA LEU A 297 27.30 -14.67 -6.45
C LEU A 297 28.64 -13.97 -6.24
N THR A 298 29.44 -13.90 -7.29
CA THR A 298 30.74 -13.22 -7.28
C THR A 298 30.59 -11.72 -7.01
N LEU A 299 29.62 -11.06 -7.65
CA LEU A 299 29.28 -9.65 -7.40
C LEU A 299 28.91 -9.39 -5.93
N MET A 300 28.03 -10.22 -5.36
CA MET A 300 27.60 -10.06 -3.96
C MET A 300 28.76 -10.27 -3.00
N ASN A 301 29.54 -11.34 -3.19
CA ASN A 301 30.71 -11.62 -2.34
C ASN A 301 31.81 -10.57 -2.48
N CYS A 302 32.02 -10.02 -3.68
CA CYS A 302 32.93 -8.90 -3.88
C CYS A 302 32.54 -7.70 -3.00
N SER A 303 31.26 -7.29 -3.00
CA SER A 303 30.79 -6.19 -2.14
C SER A 303 31.03 -6.46 -0.65
N LEU A 304 30.76 -7.68 -0.19
CA LEU A 304 30.93 -8.07 1.22
C LEU A 304 32.41 -8.11 1.62
N GLN A 305 33.29 -8.61 0.75
CA GLN A 305 34.73 -8.71 0.98
C GLN A 305 35.43 -7.35 0.93
N THR A 306 35.04 -6.47 -0.01
CA THR A 306 35.67 -5.17 -0.18
C THR A 306 35.05 -4.09 0.71
N GLU A 307 34.05 -4.42 1.52
CA GLU A 307 33.38 -3.48 2.44
C GLU A 307 32.70 -2.30 1.70
N VAL A 308 32.35 -2.49 0.42
CA VAL A 308 31.83 -1.41 -0.44
C VAL A 308 30.40 -1.74 -0.86
N PHE A 309 29.48 -0.81 -0.56
CA PHE A 309 28.17 -0.80 -1.18
C PHE A 309 28.25 -0.12 -2.56
N PRO A 310 27.93 -0.81 -3.67
CA PRO A 310 28.19 -0.30 -5.01
C PRO A 310 27.52 1.04 -5.30
N ALA A 311 28.24 1.97 -5.92
CA ALA A 311 27.77 3.28 -6.33
C ALA A 311 26.55 3.21 -7.26
N ALA A 312 26.49 2.20 -8.13
CA ALA A 312 25.34 1.92 -8.98
C ALA A 312 24.03 1.69 -8.20
N PHE A 313 24.13 1.30 -6.92
CA PHE A 313 23.00 1.04 -6.03
C PHE A 313 22.69 2.19 -5.06
N LYS A 314 23.55 3.22 -4.99
CA LYS A 314 23.38 4.38 -4.09
C LYS A 314 22.29 5.36 -4.52
N ARG A 315 21.82 5.28 -5.77
CA ARG A 315 20.76 6.15 -6.29
C ARG A 315 19.37 5.53 -6.13
N ALA A 316 18.47 6.26 -5.45
CA ALA A 316 17.07 5.90 -5.29
C ALA A 316 16.17 6.59 -6.32
N VAL A 317 15.22 5.85 -6.91
CA VAL A 317 14.16 6.44 -7.76
C VAL A 317 12.90 6.63 -6.94
N VAL A 318 12.61 7.85 -6.54
CA VAL A 318 11.45 8.19 -5.71
C VAL A 318 10.20 8.25 -6.58
N ARG A 319 9.20 7.45 -6.21
CA ARG A 319 7.83 7.52 -6.74
C ARG A 319 6.92 8.17 -5.70
N PRO A 320 6.42 9.39 -5.95
CA PRO A 320 5.44 10.04 -5.10
C PRO A 320 4.14 9.23 -5.08
N LEU A 321 3.73 8.78 -3.89
CA LEU A 321 2.46 8.06 -3.71
C LEU A 321 1.55 8.84 -2.78
N LEU A 322 0.32 9.11 -3.21
CA LEU A 322 -0.68 9.75 -2.36
C LEU A 322 -1.02 8.84 -1.17
N GLU A 323 -0.99 9.36 0.04
CA GLU A 323 -1.24 8.59 1.27
C GLU A 323 -2.63 7.94 1.28
N LYS A 324 -3.64 8.66 0.75
CA LYS A 324 -5.01 8.16 0.59
C LYS A 324 -5.59 8.69 -0.71
N SER A 325 -6.34 7.86 -1.42
CA SER A 325 -6.87 8.16 -2.76
C SER A 325 -7.87 9.32 -2.81
N ASN A 326 -8.35 9.81 -1.67
CA ASN A 326 -9.34 10.89 -1.55
C ASN A 326 -8.73 12.22 -1.08
N LEU A 327 -7.41 12.31 -0.94
CA LEU A 327 -6.71 13.53 -0.57
C LEU A 327 -6.50 14.44 -1.78
N ASP A 328 -6.26 15.72 -1.52
CA ASP A 328 -5.99 16.69 -2.57
C ASP A 328 -4.61 16.44 -3.20
N PHE A 329 -4.59 16.39 -4.54
CA PHE A 329 -3.40 16.20 -5.35
C PHE A 329 -2.55 17.47 -5.46
N ASN A 330 -3.11 18.64 -5.11
CA ASN A 330 -2.38 19.91 -5.13
C ASN A 330 -1.57 20.16 -3.86
N ASP A 331 -1.88 19.46 -2.77
CA ASP A 331 -1.12 19.54 -1.54
C ASP A 331 -0.05 18.44 -1.50
N PHE A 332 1.21 18.84 -1.67
CA PHE A 332 2.35 17.93 -1.68
C PHE A 332 2.59 17.21 -0.35
N ASN A 333 2.05 17.73 0.77
CA ASN A 333 2.14 17.04 2.06
C ASN A 333 1.40 15.69 2.08
N ASN A 334 0.45 15.49 1.16
CA ASN A 334 -0.29 14.24 1.02
C ASN A 334 0.50 13.16 0.28
N PHE A 335 1.69 13.46 -0.24
CA PHE A 335 2.53 12.51 -0.96
C PHE A 335 3.63 11.92 -0.09
N ARG A 336 3.79 10.61 -0.19
CA ARG A 336 4.87 9.85 0.43
C ARG A 336 5.98 9.58 -0.59
N PRO A 337 7.25 9.90 -0.31
CA PRO A 337 8.36 9.58 -1.19
C PRO A 337 8.74 8.10 -1.03
N VAL A 338 8.29 7.23 -1.95
CA VAL A 338 8.65 5.80 -1.90
C VAL A 338 9.79 5.51 -2.87
N SER A 339 10.91 5.03 -2.34
CA SER A 339 12.10 4.66 -3.11
C SER A 339 11.90 3.34 -3.85
N ASN A 340 12.01 3.38 -5.18
CA ASN A 340 12.13 2.22 -6.05
C ASN A 340 13.63 1.95 -6.31
N LEU A 341 14.20 1.00 -5.59
CA LEU A 341 15.62 0.66 -5.68
C LEU A 341 15.90 -0.40 -6.77
N PRO A 342 17.12 -0.39 -7.35
CA PRO A 342 17.55 -1.44 -8.28
C PRO A 342 17.34 -2.85 -7.71
N PHE A 343 17.00 -3.81 -8.57
CA PHE A 343 16.71 -5.17 -8.14
C PHE A 343 17.90 -5.83 -7.43
N LEU A 344 19.10 -5.74 -8.00
CA LEU A 344 20.31 -6.31 -7.40
C LEU A 344 20.73 -5.61 -6.10
N SER A 345 20.43 -4.32 -5.93
CA SER A 345 20.59 -3.62 -4.64
C SER A 345 19.77 -4.31 -3.55
N LYS A 346 18.50 -4.62 -3.83
CA LYS A 346 17.61 -5.30 -2.88
C LYS A 346 18.12 -6.71 -2.54
N ILE A 347 18.71 -7.43 -3.50
CA ILE A 347 19.32 -8.74 -3.26
C ILE A 347 20.50 -8.60 -2.27
N LEU A 348 21.43 -7.68 -2.53
CA LEU A 348 22.58 -7.44 -1.67
C LEU A 348 22.15 -7.03 -0.25
N GLU A 349 21.22 -6.08 -0.14
CA GLU A 349 20.67 -5.64 1.14
C GLU A 349 19.98 -6.79 1.89
N LYS A 350 19.30 -7.70 1.18
CA LYS A 350 18.64 -8.86 1.77
C LYS A 350 19.63 -9.87 2.34
N LEU A 351 20.76 -10.08 1.67
CA LEU A 351 21.84 -10.95 2.14
C LEU A 351 22.47 -10.39 3.42
N VAL A 352 22.77 -9.09 3.44
CA VAL A 352 23.25 -8.40 4.65
C VAL A 352 22.21 -8.45 5.78
N LEU A 353 20.93 -8.26 5.46
CA LEU A 353 19.85 -8.32 6.45
C LEU A 353 19.73 -9.69 7.11
N ILE A 354 19.99 -10.79 6.39
CA ILE A 354 19.97 -12.14 6.97
C ILE A 354 21.04 -12.25 8.06
N GLN A 355 22.30 -11.95 7.71
CA GLN A 355 23.42 -12.02 8.65
C GLN A 355 23.26 -11.06 9.83
N LEU A 356 22.78 -9.84 9.56
CA LEU A 356 22.49 -8.85 10.60
C LEU A 356 21.42 -9.34 11.58
N ASN A 357 20.33 -9.93 11.08
CA ASN A 357 19.28 -10.46 11.95
C ASN A 357 19.77 -11.65 12.78
N ASP A 358 20.60 -12.52 12.22
CA ASP A 358 21.17 -13.65 12.94
C ASP A 358 22.00 -13.16 14.14
N PHE A 359 22.87 -12.16 13.92
CA PHE A 359 23.63 -11.51 14.99
C PHE A 359 22.73 -10.81 16.03
N ILE A 360 21.80 -9.97 15.58
CA ILE A 360 20.89 -9.22 16.45
C ILE A 360 20.05 -10.15 17.35
N ASN A 361 19.57 -11.26 16.79
CA ASN A 361 18.76 -12.22 17.52
C ASN A 361 19.58 -13.02 18.53
N HIS A 362 20.82 -13.40 18.18
CA HIS A 362 21.76 -14.07 19.08
C HIS A 362 22.11 -13.19 20.29
N GLN A 363 22.40 -11.91 20.06
CA GLN A 363 22.75 -10.94 21.10
C GLN A 363 21.54 -10.36 21.86
N HIS A 364 20.31 -10.72 21.48
CA HIS A 364 19.07 -10.16 22.06
C HIS A 364 19.02 -8.61 22.09
N VAL A 365 19.58 -7.95 21.07
CA VAL A 365 19.77 -6.48 21.04
C VAL A 365 18.44 -5.71 21.00
N LEU A 366 17.42 -6.27 20.34
CA LEU A 366 16.17 -5.53 20.07
C LEU A 366 15.35 -5.30 21.33
N GLU A 367 14.80 -4.09 21.45
CA GLU A 367 13.87 -3.71 22.51
C GLU A 367 12.70 -4.70 22.59
N LYS A 368 12.43 -5.22 23.79
CA LYS A 368 11.40 -6.21 24.07
C LYS A 368 10.00 -5.71 23.68
N PHE A 369 9.75 -4.41 23.84
CA PHE A 369 8.48 -3.77 23.56
C PHE A 369 8.39 -3.16 22.14
N GLN A 370 9.39 -3.38 21.28
CA GLN A 370 9.33 -3.05 19.86
C GLN A 370 8.81 -4.27 19.08
N SER A 371 7.63 -4.14 18.46
CA SER A 371 7.00 -5.19 17.66
C SER A 371 7.11 -4.93 16.14
N GLY A 372 7.42 -3.70 15.71
CA GLY A 372 7.48 -3.34 14.30
C GLY A 372 8.64 -4.03 13.58
N PHE A 373 8.36 -4.55 12.37
CA PHE A 373 9.34 -5.20 11.48
C PHE A 373 10.06 -6.43 12.08
N ARG A 374 9.46 -7.09 13.09
CA ARG A 374 9.98 -8.32 13.68
C ARG A 374 9.11 -9.51 13.34
N VAL A 375 9.75 -10.65 13.11
CA VAL A 375 9.06 -11.92 12.86
C VAL A 375 8.44 -12.41 14.17
N ASN A 376 7.19 -12.90 14.13
CA ASN A 376 6.46 -13.49 15.28
C ASN A 376 6.09 -12.54 16.44
N HIS A 377 6.15 -11.23 16.26
CA HIS A 377 5.67 -10.25 17.25
C HIS A 377 4.29 -9.68 16.86
N SER A 378 3.43 -9.45 17.86
CA SER A 378 2.11 -8.84 17.71
C SER A 378 1.85 -7.83 18.85
N THR A 379 0.75 -7.08 18.78
CA THR A 379 0.39 -6.03 19.73
C THR A 379 -0.29 -6.61 20.98
N LYS A 380 0.45 -6.68 22.10
CA LYS A 380 -0.05 -7.20 23.40
C LYS A 380 -0.76 -6.17 24.29
N ILE A 381 -0.77 -4.91 23.89
CA ILE A 381 -1.14 -3.75 24.71
C ILE A 381 -2.59 -3.82 25.26
N LEU A 382 -3.54 -4.36 24.49
CA LEU A 382 -4.96 -4.31 24.90
C LEU A 382 -5.23 -5.11 26.19
N ASN A 383 -4.47 -6.18 26.44
CA ASN A 383 -4.65 -6.97 27.64
C ASN A 383 -4.40 -6.15 28.92
N ASP A 384 -3.39 -5.28 28.88
CA ASP A 384 -3.06 -4.40 30.00
C ASP A 384 -4.17 -3.38 30.23
N PHE A 385 -4.74 -2.83 29.15
CA PHE A 385 -5.85 -1.88 29.24
C PHE A 385 -7.09 -2.51 29.86
N ARG A 386 -7.42 -3.74 29.47
CA ARG A 386 -8.54 -4.51 30.06
C ARG A 386 -8.30 -4.82 31.53
N THR A 387 -7.11 -5.29 31.88
CA THR A 387 -6.74 -5.59 33.27
C THR A 387 -6.86 -4.34 34.16
N ASN A 388 -6.39 -3.18 33.67
CA ASN A 388 -6.55 -1.90 34.38
C ASN A 388 -8.03 -1.51 34.52
N PHE A 389 -8.81 -1.69 33.46
CA PHE A 389 -10.24 -1.37 33.44
C PHE A 389 -11.02 -2.24 34.45
N ASP A 390 -10.76 -3.55 34.49
CA ASP A 390 -11.36 -4.49 35.43
C ASP A 390 -10.99 -4.16 36.88
N ALA A 391 -9.78 -3.67 37.11
CA ALA A 391 -9.32 -3.13 38.39
C ALA A 391 -9.91 -1.73 38.73
N ARG A 392 -10.84 -1.20 37.93
CA ARG A 392 -11.43 0.15 38.04
C ARG A 392 -10.41 1.28 38.02
N ARG A 393 -9.24 1.06 37.40
CA ARG A 393 -8.22 2.09 37.17
C ARG A 393 -8.44 2.76 35.83
N VAL A 394 -7.92 3.98 35.70
CA VAL A 394 -7.95 4.74 34.45
C VAL A 394 -6.62 4.58 33.76
N THR A 395 -6.61 4.18 32.49
CA THR A 395 -5.41 4.16 31.66
C THR A 395 -5.34 5.42 30.83
N VAL A 396 -4.22 6.14 30.90
CA VAL A 396 -3.93 7.25 29.98
C VAL A 396 -3.01 6.71 28.90
N LEU A 397 -3.46 6.74 27.65
CA LEU A 397 -2.73 6.32 26.46
C LEU A 397 -2.31 7.56 25.66
N VAL A 398 -1.03 7.66 25.31
CA VAL A 398 -0.48 8.69 24.44
C VAL A 398 0.13 8.02 23.22
N LEU A 399 -0.32 8.40 22.03
CA LEU A 399 0.18 7.92 20.75
C LEU A 399 1.08 9.01 20.15
N LEU A 400 2.39 8.76 20.15
CA LEU A 400 3.39 9.64 19.57
C LEU A 400 3.59 9.30 18.09
N ASP A 401 3.59 10.34 17.25
CA ASP A 401 3.85 10.25 15.81
C ASP A 401 5.10 11.08 15.47
N LEU A 402 5.90 10.61 14.50
CA LEU A 402 7.13 11.26 14.07
C LEU A 402 6.95 11.90 12.68
N SER A 403 7.46 13.13 12.53
CA SER A 403 7.51 13.81 11.24
C SER A 403 8.69 13.31 10.41
N ALA A 404 8.40 12.65 9.27
CA ALA A 404 9.39 12.20 8.29
C ALA A 404 10.51 11.32 8.90
N ALA A 405 10.14 10.41 9.81
CA ALA A 405 11.08 9.68 10.67
C ALA A 405 12.24 9.00 9.93
N PHE A 406 11.95 8.33 8.81
CA PHE A 406 12.97 7.64 8.01
C PHE A 406 13.90 8.62 7.29
N ASP A 407 13.39 9.78 6.88
CA ASP A 407 14.10 10.76 6.06
C ASP A 407 15.03 11.65 6.91
N THR A 408 14.83 11.71 8.24
CA THR A 408 15.63 12.58 9.13
C THR A 408 16.73 11.86 9.91
N VAL A 409 16.85 10.53 9.78
CA VAL A 409 17.85 9.71 10.51
C VAL A 409 19.27 10.23 10.27
N GLU A 410 19.96 10.65 11.33
CA GLU A 410 21.31 11.17 11.21
C GLU A 410 22.33 10.03 11.05
N HIS A 411 23.12 10.06 9.96
CA HIS A 411 24.03 8.96 9.61
C HIS A 411 25.12 8.76 10.64
N THR A 412 25.70 9.84 11.16
CA THR A 412 26.78 9.77 12.16
C THR A 412 26.30 9.12 13.46
N ILE A 413 25.10 9.48 13.91
CA ILE A 413 24.47 8.89 15.10
C ILE A 413 24.14 7.41 14.84
N LEU A 414 23.58 7.09 13.68
CA LEU A 414 23.27 5.71 13.30
C LEU A 414 24.54 4.85 13.31
N LEU A 415 25.62 5.26 12.64
CA LEU A 415 26.89 4.53 12.60
C LEU A 415 27.52 4.35 13.98
N THR A 416 27.41 5.36 14.85
CA THR A 416 27.88 5.25 16.24
C THR A 416 27.07 4.22 17.02
N ARG A 417 25.74 4.17 16.82
CA ARG A 417 24.86 3.17 17.45
C ARG A 417 25.13 1.76 16.94
N LEU A 418 25.35 1.59 15.63
CA LEU A 418 25.75 0.31 15.05
C LEU A 418 27.05 -0.20 15.70
N LYS A 419 28.02 0.68 15.93
CA LYS A 419 29.24 0.32 16.67
C LYS A 419 28.98 -0.08 18.13
N LYS A 420 28.11 0.65 18.83
CA LYS A 420 27.75 0.36 20.24
C LYS A 420 27.06 -1.01 20.41
N ILE A 421 26.33 -1.51 19.41
CA ILE A 421 25.68 -2.83 19.45
C ILE A 421 26.59 -3.98 19.00
N GLY A 422 27.86 -3.70 18.66
CA GLY A 422 28.85 -4.73 18.30
C GLY A 422 29.09 -4.90 16.80
N LEU A 423 28.53 -4.05 15.92
CA LEU A 423 28.92 -4.04 14.51
C LEU A 423 30.24 -3.29 14.35
N SER A 424 31.30 -4.01 14.01
CA SER A 424 32.66 -3.48 13.97
C SER A 424 33.38 -3.87 12.67
N GLY A 425 34.65 -3.47 12.53
CA GLY A 425 35.49 -3.86 11.39
C GLY A 425 34.84 -3.62 10.03
N ALA A 426 34.92 -4.64 9.17
CA ALA A 426 34.43 -4.65 7.80
C ALA A 426 32.92 -4.39 7.70
N VAL A 427 32.14 -4.91 8.66
CA VAL A 427 30.68 -4.68 8.68
C VAL A 427 30.36 -3.20 8.91
N HIS A 428 31.07 -2.54 9.83
CA HIS A 428 30.90 -1.11 10.09
C HIS A 428 31.31 -0.25 8.88
N SER A 429 32.44 -0.59 8.24
CA SER A 429 32.88 0.03 6.98
C SER A 429 31.84 -0.10 5.88
N TRP A 430 31.23 -1.28 5.72
CA TRP A 430 30.21 -1.51 4.71
C TRP A 430 28.94 -0.68 4.96
N PHE A 431 28.47 -0.59 6.21
CA PHE A 431 27.33 0.29 6.54
C PHE A 431 27.67 1.77 6.35
N THR A 432 28.91 2.16 6.61
CA THR A 432 29.40 3.51 6.28
C THR A 432 29.31 3.74 4.77
N SER A 433 29.81 2.81 3.96
CA SER A 433 29.70 2.85 2.50
C SER A 433 28.24 2.86 2.01
N TYR A 434 27.33 2.12 2.66
CA TYR A 434 25.90 2.08 2.33
C TYR A 434 25.21 3.43 2.51
N LEU A 435 25.59 4.21 3.53
CA LEU A 435 24.96 5.48 3.89
C LEU A 435 25.58 6.70 3.19
N THR A 436 26.86 6.64 2.80
CA THR A 436 27.57 7.76 2.15
C THR A 436 27.26 7.91 0.67
N ASP A 437 27.36 9.13 0.15
CA ASP A 437 27.21 9.50 -1.27
C ASP A 437 25.89 9.03 -1.91
N ARG A 438 24.82 9.00 -1.11
CA ARG A 438 23.50 8.62 -1.60
C ARG A 438 22.86 9.76 -2.37
N THR A 439 22.10 9.39 -3.38
CA THR A 439 21.35 10.33 -4.21
C THR A 439 19.94 9.84 -4.47
N PHE A 440 19.04 10.75 -4.85
CA PHE A 440 17.72 10.41 -5.34
C PHE A 440 17.32 11.24 -6.55
N MET A 441 16.33 10.74 -7.28
CA MET A 441 15.57 11.49 -8.29
C MET A 441 14.09 11.12 -8.17
N VAL A 442 13.20 12.08 -8.40
CA VAL A 442 11.75 11.84 -8.50
C VAL A 442 11.41 11.44 -9.92
N SER A 443 10.58 10.40 -10.10
CA SER A 443 10.14 9.96 -11.43
C SER A 443 8.64 9.70 -11.48
N LEU A 444 7.98 10.33 -12.46
CA LEU A 444 6.58 10.17 -12.80
C LEU A 444 6.46 9.75 -14.27
N ASP A 445 6.05 8.50 -14.51
CA ASP A 445 5.98 7.91 -15.85
C ASP A 445 7.30 8.03 -16.65
N THR A 446 7.33 8.87 -17.69
CA THR A 446 8.51 9.10 -18.54
C THR A 446 9.29 10.36 -18.15
N CYS A 447 8.81 11.10 -17.15
CA CYS A 447 9.42 12.33 -16.66
C CYS A 447 10.23 12.06 -15.39
N SER A 448 11.25 12.89 -15.17
CA SER A 448 12.12 12.81 -14.00
C SER A 448 12.71 14.16 -13.61
N SER A 449 12.98 14.33 -12.32
CA SER A 449 13.76 15.46 -11.79
C SER A 449 15.24 15.32 -12.12
N GLY A 450 16.02 16.33 -11.76
CA GLY A 450 17.46 16.19 -11.59
C GLY A 450 17.83 15.16 -10.52
N VAL A 451 19.13 14.84 -10.45
CA VAL A 451 19.68 14.00 -9.37
C VAL A 451 20.09 14.89 -8.21
N HIS A 452 19.73 14.49 -7.00
CA HIS A 452 19.97 15.26 -5.79
C HIS A 452 20.63 14.41 -4.71
N SER A 453 21.53 15.01 -3.93
CA SER A 453 22.20 14.34 -2.82
C SER A 453 21.28 14.16 -1.61
N ILE A 454 21.57 13.12 -0.83
CA ILE A 454 20.95 12.82 0.45
C ILE A 454 22.04 12.89 1.52
N THR A 455 21.85 13.74 2.52
CA THR A 455 22.78 13.93 3.64
C THR A 455 22.33 13.22 4.92
N CYS A 456 21.07 12.80 5.00
CA CYS A 456 20.49 12.10 6.14
C CYS A 456 19.31 11.22 5.69
N GLY A 457 18.86 10.35 6.57
CA GLY A 457 17.77 9.43 6.34
C GLY A 457 18.21 8.08 5.78
N VAL A 458 17.32 7.11 5.85
CA VAL A 458 17.47 5.80 5.21
C VAL A 458 16.38 5.65 4.14
N PRO A 459 16.68 5.07 2.95
CA PRO A 459 15.73 5.11 1.83
C PRO A 459 14.43 4.39 2.17
N GLN A 460 13.31 5.10 2.07
CA GLN A 460 12.01 4.52 2.39
C GLN A 460 11.55 3.54 1.30
N GLY A 461 11.65 2.23 1.58
CA GLY A 461 11.46 1.16 0.58
C GLY A 461 12.71 0.30 0.37
N SER A 462 13.83 0.65 1.02
CA SER A 462 14.98 -0.24 1.19
C SER A 462 14.66 -1.46 2.05
N ILE A 463 15.48 -2.49 1.92
CA ILE A 463 15.35 -3.72 2.72
C ILE A 463 15.96 -3.51 4.12
N LEU A 464 17.06 -2.74 4.21
CA LEU A 464 17.75 -2.45 5.46
C LEU A 464 17.13 -1.29 6.25
N GLY A 465 16.44 -0.35 5.60
CA GLY A 465 15.88 0.84 6.26
C GLY A 465 15.06 0.55 7.51
N PRO A 466 14.12 -0.41 7.50
CA PRO A 466 13.33 -0.76 8.69
C PRO A 466 14.16 -1.23 9.89
N VAL A 467 15.14 -2.12 9.68
CA VAL A 467 15.99 -2.61 10.79
C VAL A 467 16.93 -1.51 11.30
N LEU A 468 17.50 -0.71 10.39
CA LEU A 468 18.36 0.42 10.76
C LEU A 468 17.60 1.46 11.58
N PHE A 469 16.35 1.74 11.23
CA PHE A 469 15.49 2.63 12.01
C PHE A 469 15.18 2.06 13.40
N ASN A 470 14.87 0.76 13.50
CA ASN A 470 14.67 0.11 14.80
C ASN A 470 15.93 0.20 15.68
N LEU A 471 17.12 -0.02 15.11
CA LEU A 471 18.40 0.11 15.81
C LEU A 471 18.69 1.56 16.23
N TYR A 472 18.30 2.53 15.40
CA TYR A 472 18.36 3.94 15.74
C TYR A 472 17.50 4.23 16.98
N MET A 473 16.28 3.70 17.04
CA MET A 473 15.34 3.98 18.12
C MET A 473 15.63 3.25 19.44
N LEU A 474 16.60 2.32 19.50
CA LEU A 474 16.86 1.48 20.68
C LEU A 474 16.99 2.26 22.00
N PRO A 475 17.75 3.37 22.10
CA PRO A 475 17.93 4.06 23.37
C PRO A 475 16.64 4.66 23.93
N LEU A 476 15.63 4.93 23.10
CA LEU A 476 14.35 5.50 23.53
C LEU A 476 13.68 4.63 24.61
N GLY A 477 13.77 3.31 24.51
CA GLY A 477 13.20 2.41 25.51
C GLY A 477 13.81 2.61 26.90
N SER A 478 15.10 2.93 26.98
CA SER A 478 15.78 3.23 28.25
C SER A 478 15.33 4.57 28.84
N VAL A 479 15.11 5.58 27.99
CA VAL A 479 14.57 6.90 28.39
C VAL A 479 13.19 6.72 29.03
N ILE A 480 12.31 5.96 28.37
CA ILE A 480 10.95 5.72 28.87
C ILE A 480 10.96 4.93 30.18
N ARG A 481 11.77 3.86 30.25
CA ARG A 481 11.87 3.00 31.45
C ARG A 481 12.37 3.76 32.68
N ARG A 482 13.23 4.78 32.52
CA ARG A 482 13.70 5.63 33.63
C ARG A 482 12.56 6.30 34.39
N HIS A 483 11.46 6.61 33.70
CA HIS A 483 10.26 7.21 34.29
C HIS A 483 9.27 6.16 34.82
N GLY A 484 9.52 4.85 34.66
CA GLY A 484 8.55 3.82 35.04
C GLY A 484 7.26 3.84 34.21
N VAL A 485 7.28 4.47 33.03
CA VAL A 485 6.15 4.52 32.09
C VAL A 485 6.16 3.25 31.23
N ASN A 486 4.99 2.65 31.02
CA ASN A 486 4.90 1.52 30.10
C ASN A 486 4.82 2.03 28.67
N PHE A 487 5.40 1.27 27.74
CA PHE A 487 5.34 1.61 26.33
C PHE A 487 5.33 0.40 25.43
N HIS A 488 4.93 0.66 24.20
CA HIS A 488 5.09 -0.25 23.10
C HIS A 488 5.38 0.55 21.84
N SER A 489 6.30 0.05 21.03
CA SER A 489 6.64 0.65 19.75
C SER A 489 6.26 -0.30 18.62
N TYR A 490 5.85 0.28 17.50
CA TYR A 490 5.67 -0.40 16.24
C TYR A 490 6.27 0.49 15.14
N ALA A 491 7.51 0.18 14.74
CA ALA A 491 8.27 1.05 13.83
C ALA A 491 8.43 2.45 14.43
N ASP A 492 7.94 3.48 13.74
CA ASP A 492 7.91 4.89 14.15
C ASP A 492 6.76 5.22 15.12
N ASP A 493 5.69 4.43 15.16
CA ASP A 493 4.59 4.61 16.11
C ASP A 493 5.05 4.23 17.52
N THR A 494 5.08 5.19 18.46
CA THR A 494 5.41 4.92 19.87
C THR A 494 4.21 5.21 20.76
N GLN A 495 3.85 4.24 21.59
CA GLN A 495 2.66 4.29 22.44
C GLN A 495 3.11 4.28 23.88
N LEU A 496 2.78 5.31 24.64
CA LEU A 496 3.04 5.41 26.06
C LEU A 496 1.74 5.20 26.82
N TYR A 497 1.79 4.50 27.95
CA TYR A 497 0.63 4.37 28.81
C TYR A 497 0.99 4.23 30.27
N ILE A 498 0.11 4.77 31.11
CA ILE A 498 0.18 4.66 32.57
C ILE A 498 -1.18 4.22 33.11
N SER A 499 -1.15 3.52 34.24
CA SER A 499 -2.36 3.14 35.00
C SER A 499 -2.50 4.05 36.21
N VAL A 500 -3.55 4.86 36.22
CA VAL A 500 -3.78 5.92 37.19
C VAL A 500 -4.94 5.54 38.10
N SER A 501 -4.73 5.69 39.41
CA SER A 501 -5.82 5.72 40.37
C SER A 501 -6.38 7.15 40.42
N PRO A 502 -7.70 7.34 40.43
CA PRO A 502 -8.35 8.67 40.28
C PRO A 502 -7.83 9.73 41.27
N ASP A 503 -7.43 9.27 42.45
CA ASP A 503 -7.06 10.11 43.59
C ASP A 503 -5.57 10.51 43.60
N VAL A 504 -4.72 9.94 42.73
CA VAL A 504 -3.26 10.16 42.75
C VAL A 504 -2.82 10.95 41.51
N SER A 505 -2.20 12.12 41.70
CA SER A 505 -1.69 12.98 40.60
C SER A 505 -0.28 12.60 40.11
N GLN A 506 0.56 12.03 40.98
CA GLN A 506 1.97 11.72 40.70
C GLN A 506 2.21 10.98 39.36
N PRO A 507 1.43 9.95 38.96
CA PRO A 507 1.63 9.27 37.68
C PRO A 507 1.54 10.19 36.44
N MET A 508 0.75 11.27 36.52
CA MET A 508 0.54 12.20 35.41
C MET A 508 1.76 13.10 35.20
N GLU A 509 2.34 13.58 36.29
CA GLU A 509 3.59 14.35 36.26
C GLU A 509 4.73 13.49 35.71
N THR A 510 4.80 12.22 36.12
CA THR A 510 5.77 11.26 35.58
C THR A 510 5.62 11.05 34.07
N LEU A 511 4.39 10.91 33.56
CA LEU A 511 4.15 10.80 32.12
C LEU A 511 4.53 12.09 31.36
N PHE A 512 4.24 13.26 31.92
CA PHE A 512 4.60 14.52 31.30
C PHE A 512 6.12 14.71 31.24
N ASN A 513 6.82 14.47 32.35
CA ASN A 513 8.29 14.52 32.40
C ASN A 513 8.91 13.52 31.43
N CYS A 514 8.33 12.32 31.32
CA CYS A 514 8.73 11.32 30.33
C CYS A 514 8.59 11.85 28.90
N ILE A 515 7.47 12.49 28.56
CA ILE A 515 7.26 13.07 27.21
C ILE A 515 8.22 14.22 26.93
N LEU A 516 8.54 15.05 27.93
CA LEU A 516 9.56 16.10 27.80
C LEU A 516 10.94 15.52 27.53
N ASP A 517 11.36 14.51 28.28
CA ASP A 517 12.65 13.82 28.08
C ASP A 517 12.70 13.12 26.72
N ILE A 518 11.60 12.49 26.30
CA ILE A 518 11.48 11.91 24.95
C ILE A 518 11.63 13.00 23.89
N LYS A 519 10.99 14.15 24.07
CA LYS A 519 11.09 15.27 23.14
C LYS A 519 12.54 15.79 23.07
N SER A 520 13.22 15.94 24.21
CA SER A 520 14.63 16.34 24.25
C SER A 520 15.50 15.32 23.51
N TRP A 521 15.38 14.05 23.90
CA TRP A 521 16.12 12.95 23.28
C TRP A 521 15.87 12.85 21.79
N MET A 522 14.63 12.98 21.32
CA MET A 522 14.32 12.96 19.89
C MET A 522 14.98 14.14 19.17
N THR A 523 14.95 15.32 19.77
CA THR A 523 15.57 16.53 19.23
C THR A 523 17.08 16.35 19.10
N GLU A 524 17.76 15.88 20.15
CA GLU A 524 19.20 15.53 20.17
C GLU A 524 19.58 14.49 19.10
N ASN A 525 18.63 13.66 18.69
CA ASN A 525 18.80 12.63 17.69
C ASN A 525 18.16 12.99 16.34
N PHE A 526 17.97 14.28 16.04
CA PHE A 526 17.46 14.76 14.75
C PHE A 526 16.09 14.16 14.34
N LEU A 527 15.24 13.85 15.33
CA LEU A 527 13.87 13.39 15.15
C LEU A 527 12.90 14.48 15.64
N GLN A 528 11.78 14.64 14.95
CA GLN A 528 10.75 15.61 15.33
C GLN A 528 9.43 14.93 15.64
N LEU A 529 8.91 15.15 16.85
CA LEU A 529 7.55 14.77 17.21
C LEU A 529 6.52 15.59 16.44
N ASN A 530 5.53 14.91 15.88
CA ASN A 530 4.39 15.53 15.23
C ASN A 530 3.30 15.83 16.26
N GLN A 531 3.34 17.04 16.81
CA GLN A 531 2.35 17.48 17.81
C GLN A 531 0.91 17.43 17.27
N GLY A 532 0.70 17.74 15.98
CA GLY A 532 -0.63 17.74 15.37
C GLY A 532 -1.21 16.34 15.14
N LYS A 533 -0.38 15.30 15.13
CA LYS A 533 -0.79 13.89 15.02
C LYS A 533 -0.69 13.12 16.33
N THR A 534 -0.14 13.73 17.37
CA THR A 534 -0.07 13.09 18.69
C THR A 534 -1.48 13.03 19.28
N GLU A 535 -1.97 11.82 19.56
CA GLU A 535 -3.32 11.62 20.10
C GLU A 535 -3.25 11.11 21.54
N VAL A 536 -4.16 11.59 22.40
CA VAL A 536 -4.31 11.10 23.79
C VAL A 536 -5.68 10.46 23.94
N LEU A 537 -5.75 9.26 24.53
CA LEU A 537 -6.99 8.60 24.90
C LEU A 537 -6.98 8.26 26.39
N VAL A 538 -8.07 8.58 27.09
CA VAL A 538 -8.28 8.21 28.49
C VAL A 538 -9.28 7.07 28.53
N ILE A 539 -8.83 5.90 28.97
CA ILE A 539 -9.59 4.65 29.00
C ILE A 539 -9.97 4.34 30.44
N GLY A 540 -11.24 4.08 30.71
CA GLY A 540 -11.71 3.75 32.07
C GLY A 540 -13.19 4.07 32.27
N PRO A 541 -13.75 3.78 33.45
CA PRO A 541 -15.13 4.12 33.77
C PRO A 541 -15.38 5.63 33.71
N GLU A 542 -16.50 6.06 33.14
CA GLU A 542 -16.85 7.47 32.89
C GLU A 542 -16.62 8.37 34.11
N ALA A 543 -17.19 8.02 35.26
CA ALA A 543 -17.07 8.79 36.50
C ALA A 543 -15.61 8.98 36.97
N GLN A 544 -14.69 8.05 36.64
CA GLN A 544 -13.28 8.18 37.00
C GLN A 544 -12.50 9.01 35.97
N ARG A 545 -12.89 8.93 34.70
CA ARG A 545 -12.30 9.77 33.64
C ARG A 545 -12.62 11.24 33.88
N GLU A 546 -13.86 11.56 34.25
CA GLU A 546 -14.28 12.95 34.52
C GLU A 546 -13.48 13.61 35.64
N LYS A 547 -13.08 12.84 36.67
CA LYS A 547 -12.19 13.33 37.74
C LYS A 547 -10.77 13.61 37.27
N LEU A 548 -10.29 12.87 36.26
CA LEU A 548 -8.94 12.99 35.72
C LEU A 548 -8.83 14.10 34.66
N LEU A 549 -9.94 14.42 33.97
CA LEU A 549 -9.96 15.34 32.84
C LEU A 549 -9.39 16.74 33.16
N PRO A 550 -9.74 17.39 34.29
CA PRO A 550 -9.16 18.69 34.64
C PRO A 550 -7.64 18.62 34.88
N LYS A 551 -7.16 17.53 35.48
CA LYS A 551 -5.73 17.29 35.76
C LYS A 551 -4.92 17.07 34.47
N LEU A 552 -5.53 16.51 33.44
CA LEU A 552 -4.91 16.37 32.11
C LEU A 552 -4.81 17.71 31.39
N GLN A 553 -5.89 18.50 31.45
CA GLN A 553 -5.96 19.81 30.81
C GLN A 553 -4.99 20.81 31.43
N SER A 554 -4.76 20.75 32.75
CA SER A 554 -3.76 21.59 33.42
C SER A 554 -2.32 21.32 32.96
N VAL A 555 -2.08 20.15 32.36
CA VAL A 555 -0.78 19.74 31.81
C VAL A 555 -0.81 19.76 30.27
N SER A 556 -1.78 20.47 29.67
CA SER A 556 -1.96 20.65 28.23
C SER A 556 -2.20 19.36 27.42
N PHE A 557 -2.70 18.29 28.05
CA PHE A 557 -3.19 17.12 27.33
C PHE A 557 -4.70 17.23 27.08
N TYR A 558 -5.07 17.20 25.80
CA TYR A 558 -6.46 17.25 25.35
C TYR A 558 -6.88 15.88 24.84
N PRO A 559 -7.55 15.05 25.66
CA PRO A 559 -7.90 13.70 25.26
C PRO A 559 -9.00 13.68 24.21
N SER A 560 -8.84 12.80 23.24
CA SER A 560 -9.82 12.47 22.22
C SER A 560 -10.80 11.42 22.74
N LEU A 561 -12.02 11.41 22.21
CA LEU A 561 -13.04 10.39 22.55
C LEU A 561 -12.73 9.02 21.93
N GLN A 562 -11.99 9.03 20.82
CA GLN A 562 -11.53 7.83 20.14
C GLN A 562 -10.21 8.13 19.44
N VAL A 563 -9.35 7.12 19.32
CA VAL A 563 -8.06 7.23 18.61
C VAL A 563 -7.86 6.03 17.71
N LYS A 564 -7.08 6.19 16.64
CA LYS A 564 -6.77 5.08 15.73
C LYS A 564 -5.37 4.55 16.00
N ASN A 565 -5.30 3.34 16.54
CA ASN A 565 -4.05 2.67 16.87
C ASN A 565 -3.87 1.41 16.02
N LEU A 566 -2.83 1.38 15.17
CA LEU A 566 -2.45 0.22 14.33
C LEU A 566 -3.63 -0.40 13.55
N GLY A 567 -4.51 0.46 13.03
CA GLY A 567 -5.69 0.07 12.25
C GLY A 567 -6.96 -0.19 13.06
N VAL A 568 -6.89 -0.20 14.39
CA VAL A 568 -8.03 -0.38 15.29
C VAL A 568 -8.47 0.99 15.82
N ILE A 569 -9.78 1.22 15.93
CA ILE A 569 -10.32 2.43 16.54
C ILE A 569 -10.67 2.11 17.99
N LEU A 570 -9.96 2.73 18.93
CA LEU A 570 -10.18 2.58 20.37
C LEU A 570 -11.05 3.73 20.85
N ASP A 571 -12.05 3.42 21.67
CA ASP A 571 -12.85 4.39 22.42
C ASP A 571 -12.54 4.29 23.92
N SER A 572 -12.89 5.33 24.69
CA SER A 572 -12.60 5.44 26.12
C SER A 572 -13.17 4.30 27.00
N GLU A 573 -14.13 3.53 26.49
CA GLU A 573 -14.79 2.42 27.19
C GLU A 573 -14.41 1.05 26.63
N LEU A 574 -13.52 1.00 25.63
CA LEU A 574 -13.18 -0.22 24.89
C LEU A 574 -14.42 -0.97 24.38
N THR A 575 -15.46 -0.23 23.96
CA THR A 575 -16.67 -0.83 23.37
C THR A 575 -16.44 -1.31 21.94
N PHE A 576 -15.44 -0.72 21.25
CA PHE A 576 -15.11 -0.92 19.85
C PHE A 576 -16.26 -0.64 18.88
N ILE A 577 -17.33 0.04 19.33
CA ILE A 577 -18.48 0.37 18.48
C ILE A 577 -18.06 1.22 17.27
N PRO A 578 -17.23 2.27 17.41
CA PRO A 578 -16.77 3.04 16.26
C PRO A 578 -15.96 2.19 15.26
N HIS A 579 -15.12 1.27 15.76
CA HIS A 579 -14.35 0.35 14.94
C HIS A 579 -15.25 -0.58 14.14
N ILE A 580 -16.24 -1.23 14.79
CA ILE A 580 -17.22 -2.11 14.17
C ILE A 580 -18.03 -1.34 13.10
N LYS A 581 -18.47 -0.11 13.41
CA LYS A 581 -19.18 0.75 12.43
C LYS A 581 -18.31 1.06 11.21
N ASN A 582 -17.02 1.31 11.40
CA ASN A 582 -16.10 1.58 10.29
C ASN A 582 -15.87 0.33 9.42
N ILE A 583 -15.63 -0.83 10.04
CA ILE A 583 -15.48 -2.11 9.31
C ILE A 583 -16.76 -2.42 8.54
N THR A 584 -17.94 -2.30 9.16
CA THR A 584 -19.22 -2.59 8.50
C THR A 584 -19.48 -1.63 7.35
N LYS A 585 -19.23 -0.32 7.50
CA LYS A 585 -19.35 0.68 6.44
C LYS A 585 -18.49 0.31 5.22
N ILE A 586 -17.21 0.01 5.43
CA ILE A 586 -16.27 -0.37 4.37
C ILE A 586 -16.66 -1.72 3.75
N GLY A 587 -17.07 -2.68 4.58
CA GLY A 587 -17.52 -4.01 4.15
C GLY A 587 -18.76 -3.92 3.25
N PHE A 588 -19.77 -3.13 3.62
CA PHE A 588 -20.96 -2.92 2.79
C PHE A 588 -20.64 -2.16 1.50
N TYR A 589 -19.69 -1.22 1.52
CA TYR A 589 -19.20 -0.57 0.31
C TYR A 589 -18.63 -1.60 -0.68
N HIS A 590 -17.71 -2.47 -0.24
CA HIS A 590 -17.16 -3.52 -1.10
C HIS A 590 -18.21 -4.57 -1.48
N LEU A 591 -19.12 -4.92 -0.57
CA LEU A 591 -20.20 -5.86 -0.85
C LEU A 591 -21.11 -5.35 -1.96
N LYS A 592 -21.46 -4.06 -1.96
CA LYS A 592 -22.25 -3.42 -3.02
C LYS A 592 -21.53 -3.49 -4.37
N ASN A 593 -20.21 -3.26 -4.36
CA ASN A 593 -19.36 -3.36 -5.54
C ASN A 593 -19.30 -4.79 -6.09
N ILE A 594 -19.12 -5.79 -5.21
CA ILE A 594 -19.14 -7.22 -5.58
C ILE A 594 -20.53 -7.61 -6.08
N ALA A 595 -21.61 -7.15 -5.43
CA ALA A 595 -22.99 -7.44 -5.84
C ALA A 595 -23.30 -6.91 -7.24
N ARG A 596 -22.80 -5.73 -7.61
CA ARG A 596 -22.89 -5.18 -8.97
C ARG A 596 -22.11 -6.02 -9.99
N ALA A 597 -20.96 -6.54 -9.60
CA ALA A 597 -20.15 -7.43 -10.44
C ALA A 597 -20.66 -8.90 -10.44
N ARG A 598 -21.48 -9.30 -9.47
CA ARG A 598 -21.95 -10.68 -9.28
C ARG A 598 -22.55 -11.35 -10.52
N PRO A 599 -23.32 -10.67 -11.39
CA PRO A 599 -23.86 -11.27 -12.61
C PRO A 599 -22.79 -11.73 -13.60
N ILE A 600 -21.60 -11.13 -13.54
CA ILE A 600 -20.48 -11.42 -14.44
C ILE A 600 -19.36 -12.26 -13.79
N LEU A 601 -19.61 -12.82 -12.60
CA LEU A 601 -18.62 -13.58 -11.83
C LEU A 601 -19.13 -15.00 -11.54
N SER A 602 -18.20 -15.97 -11.56
CA SER A 602 -18.46 -17.32 -11.06
C SER A 602 -18.65 -17.34 -9.54
N LEU A 603 -19.15 -18.44 -8.98
CA LEU A 603 -19.27 -18.62 -7.53
C LEU A 603 -17.88 -18.54 -6.85
N ALA A 604 -16.91 -19.33 -7.33
CA ALA A 604 -15.55 -19.38 -6.78
C ALA A 604 -14.83 -18.03 -6.82
N ASN A 605 -14.98 -17.25 -7.89
CA ASN A 605 -14.39 -15.91 -7.95
C ASN A 605 -15.06 -14.97 -6.97
N THR A 606 -16.39 -15.03 -6.87
CA THR A 606 -17.14 -14.20 -5.93
C THR A 606 -16.67 -14.49 -4.51
N GLU A 607 -16.50 -15.76 -4.16
CA GLU A 607 -15.95 -16.19 -2.87
C GLU A 607 -14.54 -15.62 -2.63
N THR A 608 -13.64 -15.74 -3.61
CA THR A 608 -12.30 -15.15 -3.54
C THR A 608 -12.34 -13.64 -3.23
N LEU A 609 -13.24 -12.89 -3.89
CA LEU A 609 -13.41 -11.46 -3.65
C LEU A 609 -14.05 -11.17 -2.29
N MET A 610 -15.02 -11.98 -1.85
CA MET A 610 -15.61 -11.86 -0.51
C MET A 610 -14.54 -12.04 0.58
N HIS A 611 -13.64 -13.02 0.41
CA HIS A 611 -12.53 -13.22 1.34
C HIS A 611 -11.60 -12.01 1.35
N ALA A 612 -11.07 -11.63 0.19
CA ALA A 612 -10.10 -10.55 0.07
C ALA A 612 -10.63 -9.19 0.56
N PHE A 613 -11.92 -8.88 0.35
CA PHE A 613 -12.47 -7.56 0.65
C PHE A 613 -13.29 -7.48 1.93
N ILE A 614 -13.90 -8.57 2.38
CA ILE A 614 -14.81 -8.56 3.54
C ILE A 614 -14.21 -9.38 4.68
N ILE A 615 -13.96 -10.67 4.48
CA ILE A 615 -13.60 -11.59 5.56
C ILE A 615 -12.24 -11.23 6.16
N CYS A 616 -11.22 -10.93 5.34
CA CYS A 616 -9.91 -10.50 5.84
C CYS A 616 -9.97 -9.26 6.74
N ARG A 617 -10.96 -8.36 6.53
CA ARG A 617 -11.15 -7.17 7.37
C ARG A 617 -11.84 -7.49 8.69
N ILE A 618 -12.76 -8.46 8.68
CA ILE A 618 -13.42 -8.94 9.89
C ILE A 618 -12.43 -9.74 10.75
N ASP A 619 -11.55 -10.53 10.11
CA ASP A 619 -10.56 -11.36 10.80
C ASP A 619 -9.40 -10.54 11.38
N TYR A 620 -9.07 -9.40 10.78
CA TYR A 620 -8.03 -8.52 11.31
C TYR A 620 -8.39 -8.06 12.73
N CYS A 621 -7.56 -8.42 13.71
CA CYS A 621 -7.76 -8.12 15.13
C CYS A 621 -9.11 -8.61 15.70
N ASN A 622 -9.67 -9.72 15.18
CA ASN A 622 -10.95 -10.25 15.67
C ASN A 622 -10.94 -10.66 17.16
N ALA A 623 -9.77 -11.01 17.72
CA ALA A 623 -9.61 -11.32 19.14
C ALA A 623 -10.07 -10.17 20.06
N LEU A 624 -9.98 -8.92 19.60
CA LEU A 624 -10.43 -7.75 20.36
C LEU A 624 -11.96 -7.71 20.51
N LEU A 625 -12.68 -8.37 19.60
CA LEU A 625 -14.14 -8.41 19.58
C LEU A 625 -14.70 -9.52 20.49
N SER A 626 -13.85 -10.40 21.00
CA SER A 626 -14.24 -11.45 21.94
C SER A 626 -14.75 -10.86 23.26
N GLY A 627 -15.86 -11.39 23.77
CA GLY A 627 -16.50 -10.95 25.01
C GLY A 627 -17.43 -9.73 24.89
N LEU A 628 -17.52 -9.10 23.71
CA LEU A 628 -18.43 -7.97 23.50
C LEU A 628 -19.91 -8.42 23.45
N PRO A 629 -20.86 -7.56 23.86
CA PRO A 629 -22.28 -7.87 23.75
C PRO A 629 -22.69 -8.21 22.31
N LYS A 630 -23.54 -9.24 22.15
CA LYS A 630 -24.07 -9.66 20.83
C LYS A 630 -24.69 -8.51 20.04
N LYS A 631 -25.32 -7.55 20.73
CA LYS A 631 -25.89 -6.34 20.11
C LYS A 631 -24.82 -5.48 19.43
N SER A 632 -23.64 -5.34 20.04
CA SER A 632 -22.54 -4.51 19.52
C SER A 632 -21.91 -5.11 18.26
N ILE A 633 -21.76 -6.44 18.22
CA ILE A 633 -21.19 -7.16 17.07
C ILE A 633 -22.22 -7.50 15.99
N SER A 634 -23.52 -7.27 16.24
CA SER A 634 -24.61 -7.62 15.31
C SER A 634 -24.43 -7.06 13.90
N GLY A 635 -23.83 -5.88 13.76
CA GLY A 635 -23.51 -5.29 12.46
C GLY A 635 -22.57 -6.14 11.61
N LEU A 636 -21.58 -6.81 12.23
CA LEU A 636 -20.66 -7.72 11.53
C LEU A 636 -21.39 -8.98 11.07
N GLN A 637 -22.26 -9.54 11.92
CA GLN A 637 -23.09 -10.68 11.54
C GLN A 637 -24.03 -10.33 10.38
N LEU A 638 -24.64 -9.13 10.38
CA LEU A 638 -25.49 -8.66 9.28
C LEU A 638 -24.70 -8.52 7.97
N LEU A 639 -23.45 -8.07 8.04
CA LEU A 639 -22.56 -8.00 6.89
C LEU A 639 -22.24 -9.41 6.36
N GLN A 640 -21.90 -10.36 7.23
CA GLN A 640 -21.65 -11.76 6.85
C GLN A 640 -22.90 -12.41 6.23
N ASN A 641 -24.07 -12.21 6.83
CA ASN A 641 -25.36 -12.68 6.32
C ASN A 641 -25.63 -12.11 4.92
N SER A 642 -25.38 -10.81 4.73
CA SER A 642 -25.57 -10.15 3.44
C SER A 642 -24.57 -10.65 2.39
N ALA A 643 -23.32 -10.89 2.79
CA ALA A 643 -22.29 -11.47 1.93
C ALA A 643 -22.67 -12.88 1.47
N ALA A 644 -23.14 -13.74 2.39
CA ALA A 644 -23.62 -15.08 2.07
C ALA A 644 -24.77 -15.04 1.05
N ARG A 645 -25.74 -14.14 1.22
CA ARG A 645 -26.84 -13.97 0.24
C ARG A 645 -26.35 -13.53 -1.13
N VAL A 646 -25.38 -12.61 -1.21
CA VAL A 646 -24.81 -12.18 -2.50
C VAL A 646 -24.04 -13.33 -3.16
N LEU A 647 -23.34 -14.14 -2.37
CA LEU A 647 -22.60 -15.31 -2.84
C LEU A 647 -23.56 -16.34 -3.47
N THR A 648 -24.61 -16.73 -2.75
CA THR A 648 -25.59 -17.76 -3.17
C THR A 648 -26.71 -17.24 -4.07
N LYS A 649 -26.79 -15.92 -4.29
CA LYS A 649 -27.91 -15.25 -5.00
C LYS A 649 -29.28 -15.49 -4.35
N THR A 650 -29.30 -15.74 -3.04
CA THR A 650 -30.52 -15.94 -2.26
C THR A 650 -31.32 -14.63 -2.14
N ARG A 651 -32.65 -14.70 -2.17
CA ARG A 651 -33.50 -13.49 -2.03
C ARG A 651 -33.38 -12.89 -0.64
N LYS A 652 -33.69 -11.59 -0.52
CA LYS A 652 -33.60 -10.84 0.75
C LYS A 652 -34.44 -11.43 1.90
N ARG A 653 -35.60 -12.01 1.58
CA ARG A 653 -36.59 -12.48 2.57
C ARG A 653 -36.43 -13.96 2.97
N GLU A 654 -35.58 -14.72 2.28
CA GLU A 654 -35.37 -16.13 2.62
C GLU A 654 -34.62 -16.29 3.95
N HIS A 655 -34.87 -17.36 4.69
CA HIS A 655 -34.21 -17.59 5.98
C HIS A 655 -32.70 -17.75 5.80
N ILE A 656 -31.89 -17.12 6.66
CA ILE A 656 -30.43 -17.06 6.47
C ILE A 656 -29.72 -18.33 6.95
N THR A 657 -30.25 -19.03 7.96
CA THR A 657 -29.59 -20.18 8.58
C THR A 657 -29.29 -21.32 7.60
N PRO A 658 -30.21 -21.75 6.71
CA PRO A 658 -29.90 -22.75 5.68
C PRO A 658 -28.79 -22.31 4.72
N VAL A 659 -28.73 -21.01 4.41
CA VAL A 659 -27.72 -20.44 3.52
C VAL A 659 -26.34 -20.49 4.17
N LEU A 660 -26.25 -20.12 5.45
CA LEU A 660 -25.00 -20.21 6.21
C LEU A 660 -24.52 -21.65 6.32
N ASN A 661 -25.41 -22.60 6.65
CA ASN A 661 -25.08 -24.03 6.71
C ASN A 661 -24.67 -24.63 5.36
N HIS A 662 -25.13 -24.07 4.25
CA HIS A 662 -24.67 -24.46 2.92
C HIS A 662 -23.27 -23.90 2.63
N CYS A 663 -22.98 -22.68 3.10
CA CYS A 663 -21.67 -22.07 2.94
C CYS A 663 -20.60 -22.68 3.88
N THR A 664 -20.96 -23.27 5.03
CA THR A 664 -19.99 -23.91 5.95
C THR A 664 -19.29 -25.13 5.37
N GLY A 665 -19.86 -25.78 4.35
CA GLY A 665 -19.20 -26.85 3.60
C GLY A 665 -18.14 -26.36 2.61
N SER A 666 -18.03 -25.04 2.39
CA SER A 666 -16.95 -24.48 1.58
C SER A 666 -15.68 -24.31 2.43
N PRO A 667 -14.52 -24.82 1.97
CA PRO A 667 -13.25 -24.74 2.71
C PRO A 667 -12.80 -23.30 2.99
N TYR A 668 -13.39 -22.30 2.33
CA TYR A 668 -13.03 -20.90 2.53
C TYR A 668 -13.94 -20.18 3.54
N VAL A 669 -15.23 -20.54 3.63
CA VAL A 669 -16.21 -19.88 4.50
C VAL A 669 -16.23 -20.43 5.93
N SER A 670 -15.84 -21.70 6.13
CA SER A 670 -16.06 -22.39 7.41
C SER A 670 -15.27 -21.83 8.61
N GLY A 671 -14.15 -21.15 8.39
CA GLY A 671 -13.24 -20.72 9.47
C GLY A 671 -13.57 -19.37 10.15
N SER A 672 -14.26 -18.47 9.46
CA SER A 672 -14.39 -17.05 9.88
C SER A 672 -15.84 -16.58 10.04
N ILE A 673 -16.81 -17.21 9.36
CA ILE A 673 -18.22 -16.78 9.40
C ILE A 673 -18.93 -17.17 10.71
N LEU A 674 -18.35 -18.09 11.50
CA LEU A 674 -18.98 -18.64 12.71
C LEU A 674 -18.21 -18.37 14.02
N ARG A 675 -17.10 -17.62 14.02
CA ARG A 675 -16.32 -17.37 15.26
C ARG A 675 -17.03 -16.51 16.32
N PHE A 676 -18.22 -15.99 16.02
CA PHE A 676 -19.01 -15.13 16.92
C PHE A 676 -20.27 -15.81 17.48
N PHE A 677 -20.41 -17.13 17.31
CA PHE A 677 -21.48 -17.92 17.93
C PHE A 677 -21.04 -18.56 19.24
#